data_AF-A0A1C0BW22-F1
#
_entry.id   AF-A0A1C0BW22-F1
#
_cell.length_a   1.000
_cell.length_b   1.000
_cell.length_c   1.000
_cell.angle_alpha   90.00
_cell.angle_beta   90.00
_cell.angle_gamma   90.00
#
_symmetry.space_group_name_H-M   'P 1'
#
loop_
_entity.id
_entity.type
_entity.pdbx_description
1 polymer ?
#
loop_
_entity_poly.entity_id
_entity_poly.type
_entity_poly.pdbx_seq_one_letter_code
_entity_poly.pdbx_strand_id
1 'polypeptide(L)'
;MNFALAGLCTVGVFNVSPVQAETEIQTFNVKMESIHAIENGTSTTIDVDFVTNPNNGPTLGLLHERDQNGDNPYILSVTEGSYTYAFKDMNRNGELDAYDDWRLSTDERVHDLATSLVEETDDAGNKTGIKKIAGLMLFSSHEGNSAQGLTENQKTYLTDSYVRNITDSADNNVDNAVGWTNMMQAFVEESDFNVPVDFSSDPRSTAGSGDLYSSAAENSDISAWPSNLGMAATFSEDHMYNFAKATSEEYRALGIVTALGPQIDLATDPRWLRNGGTFGEDTKLATTMAQAYVDGTQSTYAADGNDLGWGLSSVNAMIKHFPGDGAGEGGRESHTTAGKYAVYPGNNFDEHVIPFVEGGLQLKGKTESAAAIMTSYSIGVNADGTALGGQYVGSAYSAFKMELLRMTLGYDGVVCTDWGVTSYGGFGMAYGYEDATTQERHYAILNAGTDMFGGNNDASPIVDSYEKMVQKDGEEVANARFVQSAERLLKLTMNPGLFENPYQKLADAKAIAGSKDKVEAGYQAQLDSIVMVKNVDNTIQEASKMEKDSKDMTVYIPTVYTEEQPSIWSTTPASWAPSMNLEVAKSVYGTVITDTKIDEDTYEVPDLSNVDKVIVGMRSPMNGGLFSGVGQYTDDDGNVKYYPLSLQYSTYTADGDNVRKTSITGDVLADGTKENRSYYGGTSRLINEGDLDGVLKAVAAVEATNKDIPIVVSMNASGPAIMAEFEDKVDAIVVGFSVSDKAIYDVVEGNHEPKGLLPMQFPANMDTVEANYEDIAFDLDCYVDSQGNTYDFAYGLNWSGIIDDARVKEYVHNNNEVVRELQLTASDFALTNAEAKTIDAKGILEKAQATASWNIETKANDAITLIVTDESMKALQAVDAKGATVDVVIQATSDSQTKQVTVKATVAKEDVKSNASTGTNTNGTVDTSDRTNQGMLVALCGGAMLIVLRKMYQRKANKA
;
A
#
# COMPACT_ATOMS: atom_id res chain seq x y z
N MET A 1 -56.24 56.91 -2.64
CA MET A 1 -56.53 57.59 -1.35
C MET A 1 -55.35 57.32 -0.45
N ASN A 2 -54.62 58.23 0.18
CA ASN A 2 -54.59 59.69 0.24
C ASN A 2 -53.24 60.07 0.88
N PHE A 3 -52.56 61.12 0.36
CA PHE A 3 -51.84 62.23 1.05
C PHE A 3 -51.02 61.97 2.33
N ALA A 4 -49.86 62.58 2.62
CA ALA A 4 -49.19 63.84 2.21
C ALA A 4 -47.68 63.71 2.55
N LEU A 5 -46.71 64.16 1.76
CA LEU A 5 -46.20 65.53 1.49
C LEU A 5 -45.66 66.35 2.68
N ALA A 6 -44.34 66.56 2.62
CA ALA A 6 -43.60 67.83 2.77
C ALA A 6 -43.17 68.36 4.15
N GLY A 7 -41.88 68.71 4.23
CA GLY A 7 -41.45 69.95 4.89
C GLY A 7 -40.02 70.04 5.44
N LEU A 8 -39.20 70.86 4.76
CA LEU A 8 -38.17 71.80 5.28
C LEU A 8 -36.69 71.36 5.52
N CYS A 9 -35.88 71.76 4.53
CA CYS A 9 -34.62 72.52 4.57
C CYS A 9 -33.80 72.66 5.88
N THR A 10 -32.49 72.35 5.78
CA THR A 10 -31.40 73.35 5.90
C THR A 10 -30.08 72.78 5.35
N VAL A 11 -29.44 73.50 4.43
CA VAL A 11 -28.06 73.26 3.96
C VAL A 11 -27.11 73.87 4.99
N GLY A 12 -26.39 73.03 5.73
CA GLY A 12 -25.22 73.41 6.52
C GLY A 12 -23.96 72.97 5.80
N VAL A 13 -23.18 73.92 5.31
CA VAL A 13 -21.84 73.67 4.78
C VAL A 13 -20.92 73.40 5.97
N PHE A 14 -20.55 72.14 6.19
CA PHE A 14 -19.43 71.79 7.06
C PHE A 14 -18.18 71.61 6.21
N ASN A 15 -17.19 72.48 6.45
CA ASN A 15 -15.81 72.24 6.05
C ASN A 15 -15.31 71.02 6.83
N VAL A 16 -15.25 69.86 6.18
CA VAL A 16 -14.53 68.70 6.69
C VAL A 16 -13.16 68.73 6.04
N SER A 17 -12.15 69.17 6.79
CA SER A 17 -10.75 68.90 6.43
C SER A 17 -10.58 67.39 6.31
N PRO A 18 -9.87 66.87 5.27
CA PRO A 18 -9.61 65.44 5.20
C PRO A 18 -8.69 65.08 6.37
N VAL A 19 -9.23 64.35 7.34
CA VAL A 19 -8.39 63.58 8.26
C VAL A 19 -7.87 62.43 7.42
N GLN A 20 -6.63 62.58 6.96
CA GLN A 20 -5.85 61.48 6.44
C GLN A 20 -5.65 60.53 7.64
N ALA A 21 -6.49 59.51 7.75
CA ALA A 21 -6.20 58.40 8.64
C ALA A 21 -4.95 57.74 8.05
N GLU A 22 -3.81 57.88 8.71
CA GLU A 22 -2.65 57.02 8.46
C GLU A 22 -3.13 55.60 8.76
N THR A 23 -3.44 54.83 7.70
CA THR A 23 -3.60 53.39 7.82
C THR A 23 -2.26 52.84 8.28
N GLU A 24 -2.17 52.47 9.55
CA GLU A 24 -1.02 51.83 10.16
C GLU A 24 -0.67 50.57 9.33
N ILE A 25 0.53 50.55 8.75
CA ILE A 25 1.01 49.40 7.97
C ILE A 25 1.21 48.25 8.95
N GLN A 26 0.50 47.15 8.74
CA GLN A 26 0.68 45.94 9.54
C GLN A 26 1.90 45.19 9.04
N THR A 27 2.91 45.05 9.89
CA THR A 27 4.15 44.33 9.57
C THR A 27 4.18 42.95 10.20
N PHE A 28 4.97 42.05 9.63
CA PHE A 28 5.30 40.76 10.25
C PHE A 28 6.01 40.94 11.60
N ASN A 29 5.89 39.94 12.47
CA ASN A 29 6.56 39.91 13.77
C ASN A 29 7.62 38.81 13.79
N VAL A 30 8.82 39.13 14.27
CA VAL A 30 9.93 38.17 14.42
C VAL A 30 10.09 37.82 15.90
N LYS A 31 10.16 36.52 16.20
CA LYS A 31 10.45 36.02 17.54
C LYS A 31 11.51 34.92 17.46
N MET A 32 12.68 35.18 18.03
CA MET A 32 13.69 34.16 18.22
C MET A 32 13.27 33.19 19.35
N GLU A 33 13.40 31.90 19.10
CA GLU A 33 13.26 30.84 20.09
C GLU A 33 14.42 29.84 19.97
N SER A 34 15.02 29.45 21.10
CA SER A 34 15.94 28.32 21.15
C SER A 34 15.14 27.01 21.19
N ILE A 35 15.20 26.23 20.12
CA ILE A 35 14.45 24.98 19.97
C ILE A 35 15.34 23.76 20.20
N HIS A 36 14.73 22.63 20.57
CA HIS A 36 15.43 21.39 20.88
C HIS A 36 16.18 20.84 19.66
N ALA A 37 17.42 20.39 19.89
CA ALA A 37 18.25 19.71 18.91
C ALA A 37 19.11 18.64 19.59
N ILE A 38 19.65 17.69 18.82
CA ILE A 38 20.62 16.70 19.30
C ILE A 38 21.88 16.75 18.46
N GLU A 39 23.03 16.79 19.14
CA GLU A 39 24.35 16.75 18.53
C GLU A 39 25.24 15.76 19.29
N ASN A 40 25.82 14.79 18.57
CA ASN A 40 26.73 13.78 19.14
C ASN A 40 26.15 13.07 20.37
N GLY A 41 24.88 12.66 20.30
CA GLY A 41 24.18 12.00 21.39
C GLY A 41 23.82 12.88 22.58
N THR A 42 23.98 14.20 22.47
CA THR A 42 23.74 15.16 23.55
C THR A 42 22.64 16.14 23.16
N SER A 43 21.64 16.29 24.04
CA SER A 43 20.62 17.33 23.90
C SER A 43 21.27 18.71 23.93
N THR A 44 20.93 19.54 22.95
CA THR A 44 21.35 20.93 22.80
C THR A 44 20.17 21.76 22.32
N THR A 45 20.41 23.00 21.92
CA THR A 45 19.43 23.87 21.27
C THR A 45 20.03 24.59 20.08
N ILE A 46 19.19 24.91 19.09
CA ILE A 46 19.51 25.83 17.99
C ILE A 46 18.58 27.04 18.08
N ASP A 47 19.06 28.22 17.71
CA ASP A 47 18.25 29.44 17.71
C ASP A 47 17.58 29.62 16.35
N VAL A 48 16.25 29.76 16.35
CA VAL A 48 15.42 29.91 15.15
C VAL A 48 14.56 31.16 15.28
N ASP A 49 14.55 32.00 14.23
CA ASP A 49 13.63 33.12 14.11
C ASP A 49 12.30 32.63 13.53
N PHE A 50 11.23 32.66 14.34
CA PHE A 50 9.86 32.45 13.86
C PHE A 50 9.25 33.78 13.43
N VAL A 51 8.89 33.89 12.15
CA VAL A 51 8.35 35.11 11.55
C VAL A 51 6.88 34.94 11.21
N THR A 52 6.00 35.58 11.97
CA THR A 52 4.56 35.51 11.71
C THR A 52 4.14 36.61 10.75
N ASN A 53 3.76 36.22 9.53
CA ASN A 53 3.23 37.13 8.52
C ASN A 53 1.83 37.65 8.87
N PRO A 54 1.50 38.90 8.49
CA PRO A 54 0.14 39.42 8.64
C PRO A 54 -0.82 38.82 7.61
N ASN A 55 -2.12 39.13 7.72
CA ASN A 55 -3.15 38.76 6.74
C ASN A 55 -3.22 37.25 6.45
N ASN A 56 -3.10 36.41 7.48
CA ASN A 56 -3.09 34.94 7.37
C ASN A 56 -1.95 34.39 6.47
N GLY A 57 -0.87 35.15 6.27
CA GLY A 57 0.34 34.60 5.66
C GLY A 57 1.00 33.52 6.54
N PRO A 58 1.87 32.68 5.97
CA PRO A 58 2.51 31.60 6.70
C PRO A 58 3.46 32.12 7.78
N THR A 59 3.63 31.32 8.82
CA THR A 59 4.75 31.52 9.77
C THR A 59 6.00 30.92 9.14
N LEU A 60 7.06 31.71 9.02
CA LEU A 60 8.35 31.24 8.53
C LEU A 60 9.22 30.76 9.70
N GLY A 61 10.00 29.71 9.47
CA GLY A 61 11.04 29.24 10.38
C GLY A 61 12.39 29.20 9.65
N LEU A 62 13.38 29.89 10.23
CA LEU A 62 14.72 30.03 9.67
C LEU A 62 15.75 30.19 10.79
N LEU A 63 16.97 29.71 10.56
CA LEU A 63 18.08 29.89 11.48
C LEU A 63 18.26 31.35 11.87
N HIS A 64 18.53 31.56 13.16
CA HIS A 64 18.84 32.87 13.69
C HIS A 64 20.27 33.28 13.31
N GLU A 65 20.37 34.08 12.25
CA GLU A 65 21.62 34.74 11.85
C GLU A 65 21.49 36.26 11.96
N ARG A 66 22.61 36.97 12.08
CA ARG A 66 22.65 38.42 12.11
C ARG A 66 23.75 38.93 11.20
N ASP A 67 23.38 39.76 10.24
CA ASP A 67 24.29 40.45 9.34
C ASP A 67 24.99 41.63 10.06
N GLN A 68 25.76 42.41 9.30
CA GLN A 68 26.51 43.56 9.80
C GLN A 68 25.62 44.67 10.37
N ASN A 69 24.34 44.69 9.97
CA ASN A 69 23.33 45.67 10.37
C ASN A 69 22.47 45.16 11.54
N GLY A 70 22.61 43.88 11.91
CA GLY A 70 21.80 43.24 12.94
C GLY A 70 20.47 42.71 12.42
N ASP A 71 20.31 42.58 11.10
CA ASP A 71 19.16 41.97 10.45
C ASP A 71 19.44 40.50 10.13
N ASN A 72 18.39 39.68 10.03
CA ASN A 72 18.58 38.29 9.60
C ASN A 72 18.72 38.26 8.06
N PRO A 73 19.86 37.80 7.51
CA PRO A 73 20.15 37.88 6.07
C PRO A 73 19.21 37.02 5.22
N TYR A 74 18.47 36.09 5.83
CA TYR A 74 17.49 35.25 5.14
C TYR A 74 16.11 35.91 5.00
N ILE A 75 15.87 37.10 5.57
CA ILE A 75 14.53 37.72 5.54
C ILE A 75 14.48 38.83 4.50
N LEU A 76 13.67 38.64 3.46
CA LEU A 76 13.23 39.71 2.57
C LEU A 76 11.94 40.31 3.10
N SER A 77 11.77 41.62 2.89
CA SER A 77 10.53 42.32 3.21
C SER A 77 9.93 42.99 1.99
N VAL A 78 8.64 42.73 1.74
CA VAL A 78 7.89 43.37 0.65
C VAL A 78 6.65 44.04 1.23
N THR A 79 6.46 45.32 0.92
CA THR A 79 5.29 46.09 1.35
C THR A 79 4.29 46.22 0.22
N GLU A 80 3.07 45.72 0.44
CA GLU A 80 1.96 45.79 -0.49
C GLU A 80 0.70 46.33 0.20
N GLY A 81 0.21 47.49 -0.27
CA GLY A 81 -0.95 48.13 0.32
C GLY A 81 -0.73 48.50 1.78
N SER A 82 -1.48 47.85 2.68
CA SER A 82 -1.42 48.07 4.14
C SER A 82 -0.64 47.00 4.89
N TYR A 83 0.07 46.11 4.19
CA TYR A 83 0.80 45.00 4.78
C TYR A 83 2.26 45.00 4.36
N THR A 84 3.15 44.63 5.29
CA THR A 84 4.54 44.26 5.01
C THR A 84 4.70 42.77 5.31
N TYR A 85 5.06 42.00 4.29
CA TYR A 85 5.26 40.56 4.35
C TYR A 85 6.75 40.21 4.39
N ALA A 86 7.06 39.09 5.02
CA ALA A 86 8.37 38.45 5.04
C ALA A 86 8.40 37.24 4.09
N PHE A 87 9.55 37.04 3.46
CA PHE A 87 9.89 35.89 2.61
C PHE A 87 11.28 35.39 2.99
N LYS A 88 11.54 34.10 2.77
CA LYS A 88 12.87 33.53 2.94
C LYS A 88 13.68 33.80 1.67
N ASP A 89 14.82 34.46 1.79
CA ASP A 89 15.84 34.53 0.73
C ASP A 89 16.65 33.24 0.78
N MET A 90 16.20 32.22 0.04
CA MET A 90 16.81 30.91 0.18
C MET A 90 18.22 30.91 -0.41
N ASN A 91 18.43 31.46 -1.60
CA ASN A 91 19.76 31.45 -2.23
C ASN A 91 20.68 32.62 -1.78
N ARG A 92 20.18 33.51 -0.91
CA ARG A 92 20.87 34.66 -0.32
C ARG A 92 21.33 35.69 -1.38
N ASN A 93 20.53 35.89 -2.42
CA ASN A 93 20.84 36.83 -3.50
C ASN A 93 20.31 38.26 -3.25
N GLY A 94 19.47 38.45 -2.23
CA GLY A 94 18.82 39.72 -1.89
C GLY A 94 17.62 40.08 -2.78
N GLU A 95 17.15 39.16 -3.62
CA GLU A 95 16.03 39.30 -4.54
C GLU A 95 14.92 38.30 -4.17
N LEU A 96 13.66 38.70 -4.35
CA LEU A 96 12.53 37.78 -4.15
C LEU A 96 12.34 36.95 -5.42
N ASP A 97 12.95 35.76 -5.45
CA ASP A 97 12.74 34.78 -6.50
C ASP A 97 11.31 34.21 -6.46
N ALA A 98 10.82 33.71 -7.59
CA ALA A 98 9.43 33.23 -7.65
C ALA A 98 9.24 32.00 -6.76
N TYR A 99 10.24 31.12 -6.65
CA TYR A 99 10.17 29.97 -5.74
C TYR A 99 10.18 30.35 -4.23
N ASP A 100 10.67 31.54 -3.88
CA ASP A 100 10.66 32.07 -2.51
C ASP A 100 9.34 32.77 -2.15
N ASP A 101 8.53 33.13 -3.16
CA ASP A 101 7.25 33.79 -2.99
C ASP A 101 6.11 32.80 -2.69
N TRP A 102 5.87 32.56 -1.40
CA TRP A 102 4.78 31.69 -0.91
C TRP A 102 3.37 32.12 -1.32
N ARG A 103 3.18 33.29 -1.95
CA ARG A 103 1.89 33.72 -2.50
C ARG A 103 1.61 33.12 -3.87
N LEU A 104 2.64 32.65 -4.57
CA LEU A 104 2.51 31.93 -5.84
C LEU A 104 2.08 30.49 -5.62
N SER A 105 1.51 29.87 -6.66
CA SER A 105 1.15 28.45 -6.58
C SER A 105 2.38 27.56 -6.48
N THR A 106 2.25 26.39 -5.86
CA THR A 106 3.35 25.41 -5.81
C THR A 106 3.91 25.11 -7.19
N ASP A 107 3.05 24.96 -8.22
CA ASP A 107 3.48 24.69 -9.59
C ASP A 107 4.39 25.78 -10.16
N GLU A 108 4.07 27.07 -9.93
CA GLU A 108 4.92 28.19 -10.36
C GLU A 108 6.28 28.16 -9.64
N ARG A 109 6.25 27.89 -8.33
CA ARG A 109 7.45 27.87 -7.48
C ARG A 109 8.40 26.73 -7.82
N VAL A 110 7.89 25.51 -7.99
CA VAL A 110 8.73 24.35 -8.34
C VAL A 110 9.29 24.47 -9.75
N HIS A 111 8.54 25.05 -10.69
CA HIS A 111 9.01 25.28 -12.06
C HIS A 111 10.19 26.26 -12.09
N ASP A 112 10.09 27.36 -11.33
CA ASP A 112 11.13 28.37 -11.22
C ASP A 112 12.43 27.79 -10.64
N LEU A 113 12.34 27.07 -9.51
CA LEU A 113 13.51 26.44 -8.89
C LEU A 113 14.10 25.32 -9.76
N ALA A 114 13.28 24.44 -10.34
CA ALA A 114 13.76 23.35 -11.18
C ALA A 114 14.49 23.86 -12.44
N THR A 115 13.96 24.90 -13.09
CA THR A 115 14.58 25.52 -14.25
C THR A 115 15.87 26.25 -13.86
N SER A 116 15.88 26.96 -12.74
CA SER A 116 17.09 27.61 -12.23
C SER A 116 18.22 26.60 -11.95
N LEU A 117 17.89 25.45 -11.35
CA LEU A 117 18.86 24.39 -11.10
C LEU A 117 19.43 23.77 -12.40
N VAL A 118 18.61 23.58 -13.43
CA VAL A 118 19.12 22.99 -14.70
C VAL A 118 20.04 23.96 -15.46
N GLU A 119 19.86 25.26 -15.25
CA GLU A 119 20.66 26.35 -15.83
C GLU A 119 21.92 26.67 -15.00
N GLU A 120 21.97 26.27 -13.73
CA GLU A 120 23.07 26.57 -12.80
C GLU A 120 24.41 26.00 -13.30
N THR A 121 25.42 26.87 -13.39
CA THR A 121 26.80 26.52 -13.76
C THR A 121 27.84 27.14 -12.84
N ASP A 122 28.99 26.47 -12.69
CA ASP A 122 30.18 27.09 -12.11
C ASP A 122 30.86 28.10 -13.07
N ASP A 123 31.90 28.78 -12.59
CA ASP A 123 32.70 29.75 -13.36
C ASP A 123 33.38 29.13 -14.61
N ALA A 124 33.52 27.80 -14.66
CA ALA A 124 34.08 27.07 -15.79
C ALA A 124 32.99 26.62 -16.80
N GLY A 125 31.71 26.88 -16.51
CA GLY A 125 30.56 26.49 -17.32
C GLY A 125 30.10 25.05 -17.11
N ASN A 126 30.57 24.36 -16.08
CA ASN A 126 30.07 23.02 -15.74
C ASN A 126 28.70 23.14 -15.08
N LYS A 127 27.72 22.32 -15.48
CA LYS A 127 26.36 22.33 -14.92
C LYS A 127 26.32 21.76 -13.49
N THR A 128 26.55 22.61 -12.50
CA THR A 128 26.58 22.22 -11.07
C THR A 128 25.20 21.81 -10.56
N GLY A 129 24.13 22.45 -11.04
CA GLY A 129 22.79 22.16 -10.55
C GLY A 129 22.22 20.80 -11.00
N ILE A 130 22.78 20.15 -12.03
CA ILE A 130 22.42 18.76 -12.38
C ILE A 130 22.72 17.81 -11.23
N LYS A 131 23.81 18.04 -10.48
CA LYS A 131 24.12 17.22 -9.30
C LYS A 131 23.14 17.47 -8.14
N LYS A 132 22.66 18.70 -7.98
CA LYS A 132 21.62 19.04 -6.99
C LYS A 132 20.29 18.38 -7.33
N ILE A 133 19.89 18.41 -8.62
CA ILE A 133 18.71 17.66 -9.10
C ILE A 133 18.90 16.16 -8.90
N ALA A 134 20.08 15.61 -9.18
CA ALA A 134 20.38 14.20 -8.89
C ALA A 134 20.23 13.88 -7.40
N GLY A 135 20.61 14.80 -6.51
CA GLY A 135 20.39 14.68 -5.07
C GLY A 135 18.91 14.63 -4.67
N LEU A 136 18.04 15.39 -5.35
CA LEU A 136 16.59 15.31 -5.17
C LEU A 136 16.04 13.93 -5.60
N MET A 137 16.64 13.28 -6.60
CA MET A 137 16.23 11.96 -7.09
C MET A 137 16.69 10.81 -6.18
N LEU A 138 17.52 11.09 -5.17
CA LEU A 138 17.97 10.08 -4.21
C LEU A 138 16.99 9.96 -3.05
N PHE A 139 16.71 8.71 -2.68
CA PHE A 139 16.09 8.35 -1.42
C PHE A 139 17.11 7.61 -0.57
N SER A 140 17.43 8.12 0.62
CA SER A 140 18.52 7.57 1.42
C SER A 140 18.33 6.11 1.82
N SER A 141 19.43 5.46 2.14
CA SER A 141 19.42 4.28 3.03
C SER A 141 18.71 4.58 4.36
N HIS A 142 18.28 3.53 5.05
CA HIS A 142 17.61 3.62 6.35
C HIS A 142 18.52 4.22 7.43
N GLU A 143 18.04 5.26 8.11
CA GLU A 143 18.71 5.94 9.22
C GLU A 143 18.05 5.56 10.56
N GLY A 144 18.71 4.70 11.33
CA GLY A 144 18.10 4.04 12.51
C GLY A 144 18.53 4.58 13.88
N ASN A 145 19.18 5.74 13.96
CA ASN A 145 19.73 6.25 15.23
C ASN A 145 19.60 7.76 15.40
N SER A 146 18.36 8.24 15.50
CA SER A 146 18.02 9.64 15.79
C SER A 146 18.64 10.13 17.11
N ALA A 147 18.81 9.25 18.09
CA ALA A 147 19.40 9.59 19.39
C ALA A 147 20.85 10.11 19.31
N GLN A 148 21.61 9.82 18.25
CA GLN A 148 22.95 10.37 18.05
C GLN A 148 22.96 11.80 17.47
N GLY A 149 21.83 12.28 16.96
CA GLY A 149 21.78 13.49 16.17
C GLY A 149 22.46 13.32 14.81
N LEU A 150 22.80 14.45 14.18
CA LEU A 150 23.34 14.46 12.82
C LEU A 150 24.77 13.88 12.76
N THR A 151 24.95 12.78 12.04
CA THR A 151 26.25 12.09 11.92
C THR A 151 27.12 12.62 10.77
N GLU A 152 28.43 12.34 10.78
CA GLU A 152 29.33 12.75 9.69
C GLU A 152 29.00 12.10 8.34
N ASN A 153 28.53 10.84 8.33
CA ASN A 153 28.07 10.19 7.11
C ASN A 153 26.86 10.90 6.53
N GLN A 154 25.94 11.33 7.40
CA GLN A 154 24.77 12.11 7.00
C GLN A 154 25.17 13.45 6.42
N LYS A 155 26.05 14.20 7.10
CA LYS A 155 26.62 15.45 6.56
C LYS A 155 27.24 15.24 5.19
N THR A 156 28.01 14.16 5.02
CA THR A 156 28.69 13.84 3.75
C THR A 156 27.70 13.66 2.61
N TYR A 157 26.65 12.85 2.75
CA TYR A 157 25.70 12.67 1.64
C TYR A 157 24.83 13.92 1.41
N LEU A 158 24.57 14.72 2.46
CA LEU A 158 23.80 15.96 2.37
C LEU A 158 24.55 17.06 1.59
N THR A 159 25.89 17.07 1.66
CA THR A 159 26.75 18.02 0.94
C THR A 159 27.25 17.49 -0.39
N ASP A 160 27.77 16.27 -0.41
CA ASP A 160 28.49 15.77 -1.59
C ASP A 160 27.52 15.24 -2.65
N SER A 161 26.42 14.61 -2.22
CA SER A 161 25.39 14.06 -3.12
C SER A 161 24.09 14.86 -3.09
N TYR A 162 23.97 15.88 -2.25
CA TYR A 162 22.78 16.72 -2.13
C TYR A 162 21.49 15.95 -1.83
N VAL A 163 21.55 14.83 -1.11
CA VAL A 163 20.35 14.03 -0.79
C VAL A 163 19.36 14.88 0.00
N ARG A 164 18.08 14.88 -0.37
CA ARG A 164 17.03 15.60 0.37
C ARG A 164 15.88 14.73 0.86
N ASN A 165 15.84 13.45 0.52
CA ASN A 165 14.81 12.53 0.97
C ASN A 165 15.44 11.45 1.86
N ILE A 166 15.10 11.47 3.15
CA ILE A 166 15.77 10.72 4.21
C ILE A 166 14.81 9.74 4.85
N THR A 167 15.21 8.47 4.87
CA THR A 167 14.42 7.38 5.42
C THR A 167 14.67 7.24 6.92
N ASP A 168 13.75 7.76 7.73
CA ASP A 168 13.76 7.60 9.19
C ASP A 168 13.27 6.19 9.56
N SER A 169 14.18 5.36 10.04
CA SER A 169 13.93 4.02 10.56
C SER A 169 14.26 3.91 12.06
N ALA A 170 14.37 5.04 12.76
CA ALA A 170 14.62 5.09 14.19
C ALA A 170 13.35 4.75 14.98
N ASP A 171 13.49 4.67 16.31
CA ASP A 171 12.36 4.47 17.21
C ASP A 171 11.38 5.67 17.19
N ASN A 172 10.25 5.49 17.86
CA ASN A 172 9.20 6.51 17.96
C ASN A 172 9.46 7.51 19.10
N ASN A 173 10.70 7.71 19.55
CA ASN A 173 10.98 8.67 20.62
C ASN A 173 10.92 10.12 20.10
N VAL A 174 9.98 10.90 20.63
CA VAL A 174 9.69 12.26 20.12
C VAL A 174 10.85 13.23 20.39
N ASP A 175 11.53 13.12 21.53
CA ASP A 175 12.72 13.96 21.81
C ASP A 175 13.82 13.70 20.77
N ASN A 176 14.14 12.43 20.52
CA ASN A 176 15.17 12.03 19.57
C ASN A 176 14.83 12.46 18.14
N ALA A 177 13.59 12.21 17.69
CA ALA A 177 13.13 12.55 16.35
C ALA A 177 13.16 14.07 16.12
N VAL A 178 12.57 14.87 17.01
CA VAL A 178 12.58 16.34 16.91
C VAL A 178 14.01 16.88 16.95
N GLY A 179 14.84 16.35 17.85
CA GLY A 179 16.21 16.81 18.01
C GLY A 179 17.08 16.55 16.78
N TRP A 180 16.92 15.39 16.16
CA TRP A 180 17.63 14.98 14.95
C TRP A 180 17.17 15.74 13.70
N THR A 181 15.85 15.82 13.49
CA THR A 181 15.27 16.51 12.32
C THR A 181 15.60 18.00 12.34
N ASN A 182 15.47 18.69 13.48
CA ASN A 182 15.84 20.11 13.61
C ASN A 182 17.33 20.35 13.29
N MET A 183 18.22 19.49 13.79
CA MET A 183 19.66 19.61 13.54
C MET A 183 20.00 19.40 12.05
N MET A 184 19.34 18.47 11.38
CA MET A 184 19.55 18.22 9.96
C MET A 184 18.99 19.35 9.09
N GLN A 185 17.81 19.90 9.43
CA GLN A 185 17.25 21.07 8.74
C GLN A 185 18.15 22.30 8.88
N ALA A 186 18.68 22.55 10.07
CA ALA A 186 19.69 23.59 10.30
C ALA A 186 20.93 23.41 9.41
N PHE A 187 21.47 22.19 9.35
CA PHE A 187 22.64 21.90 8.54
C PHE A 187 22.42 22.16 7.05
N VAL A 188 21.26 21.78 6.48
CA VAL A 188 20.98 22.04 5.06
C VAL A 188 20.64 23.50 4.79
N GLU A 189 20.03 24.23 5.72
CA GLU A 189 19.70 25.67 5.57
C GLU A 189 20.97 26.55 5.45
N GLU A 190 22.08 26.12 6.05
CA GLU A 190 23.38 26.77 5.90
C GLU A 190 24.12 26.40 4.59
N SER A 191 23.72 25.31 3.92
CA SER A 191 24.40 24.79 2.73
C SER A 191 24.15 25.60 1.45
N ASP A 192 24.92 25.34 0.41
CA ASP A 192 24.77 25.91 -0.94
C ASP A 192 23.57 25.34 -1.74
N PHE A 193 22.86 24.38 -1.15
CA PHE A 193 21.60 23.85 -1.67
C PHE A 193 20.59 23.70 -0.54
N ASN A 194 20.00 24.80 -0.12
CA ASN A 194 19.19 24.85 1.09
C ASN A 194 17.73 24.40 0.93
N VAL A 195 17.45 23.53 -0.05
CA VAL A 195 16.16 22.82 -0.10
C VAL A 195 16.00 22.01 1.20
N PRO A 196 14.86 22.11 1.91
CA PRO A 196 14.61 21.35 3.13
C PRO A 196 14.68 19.84 2.92
N VAL A 197 14.95 19.11 4.00
CA VAL A 197 14.90 17.65 4.00
C VAL A 197 13.46 17.16 4.13
N ASP A 198 13.06 16.25 3.24
CA ASP A 198 11.90 15.37 3.37
C ASP A 198 12.30 14.13 4.20
N PHE A 199 11.73 14.00 5.40
CA PHE A 199 11.88 12.78 6.19
C PHE A 199 10.71 11.85 5.92
N SER A 200 11.01 10.60 5.61
CA SER A 200 10.01 9.57 5.40
C SER A 200 10.06 8.46 6.41
N SER A 201 9.00 7.66 6.48
CA SER A 201 9.07 6.40 7.21
C SER A 201 8.10 5.35 6.69
N ASP A 202 8.48 4.08 6.88
CA ASP A 202 7.54 2.96 6.87
C ASP A 202 6.47 3.11 7.97
N PRO A 203 5.40 2.29 7.96
CA PRO A 203 4.40 2.28 9.02
C PRO A 203 5.04 2.20 10.43
N ARG A 204 4.47 2.93 11.41
CA ARG A 204 5.01 3.00 12.79
C ARG A 204 4.01 2.66 13.89
N SER A 205 2.73 2.62 13.56
CA SER A 205 1.63 2.69 14.53
C SER A 205 0.98 1.35 14.84
N THR A 206 1.51 0.22 14.38
CA THR A 206 0.86 -1.08 14.59
C THR A 206 0.92 -1.51 16.06
N ALA A 207 -0.19 -1.98 16.62
CA ALA A 207 -0.33 -2.32 18.03
C ALA A 207 0.31 -3.67 18.37
N GLY A 208 0.02 -4.71 17.57
CA GLY A 208 0.49 -6.05 17.80
C GLY A 208 1.97 -6.26 17.45
N SER A 209 2.60 -7.22 18.12
CA SER A 209 3.93 -7.71 17.74
C SER A 209 3.85 -8.65 16.52
N GLY A 210 4.92 -8.69 15.72
CA GLY A 210 4.98 -9.53 14.52
C GLY A 210 4.35 -8.91 13.26
N ASP A 211 4.07 -7.60 13.28
CA ASP A 211 3.72 -6.85 12.08
C ASP A 211 4.86 -6.86 11.03
N LEU A 212 4.51 -6.70 9.76
CA LEU A 212 5.46 -6.83 8.65
C LEU A 212 6.46 -5.66 8.56
N TYR A 213 6.03 -4.45 8.93
CA TYR A 213 6.80 -3.23 8.67
C TYR A 213 7.24 -2.50 9.94
N SER A 214 6.60 -2.81 11.07
CA SER A 214 6.82 -2.07 12.31
C SER A 214 6.92 -2.98 13.51
N SER A 215 7.67 -2.53 14.52
CA SER A 215 7.54 -3.10 15.87
C SER A 215 6.26 -2.60 16.53
N ALA A 216 5.72 -3.38 17.47
CA ALA A 216 4.58 -2.97 18.28
C ALA A 216 4.79 -1.56 18.87
N ALA A 217 3.87 -0.64 18.55
CA ALA A 217 3.84 0.73 19.06
C ALA A 217 3.36 0.80 20.52
N GLU A 218 2.97 -0.33 21.11
CA GLU A 218 2.65 -0.41 22.53
C GLU A 218 3.81 0.11 23.40
N ASN A 219 3.51 1.10 24.23
CA ASN A 219 4.47 1.81 25.09
C ASN A 219 5.49 2.69 24.32
N SER A 220 5.15 3.12 23.11
CA SER A 220 5.86 4.19 22.38
C SER A 220 5.21 5.57 22.61
N ASP A 221 5.83 6.64 22.11
CA ASP A 221 5.29 8.01 22.23
C ASP A 221 4.14 8.29 21.23
N ILE A 222 3.77 7.34 20.37
CA ILE A 222 2.68 7.47 19.39
C ILE A 222 1.55 6.47 19.65
N SER A 223 0.38 6.74 19.07
CA SER A 223 -0.81 5.91 19.21
C SER A 223 -0.69 4.56 18.48
N ALA A 224 -1.30 3.51 19.07
CA ALA A 224 -1.27 2.14 18.57
C ALA A 224 -2.60 1.72 17.92
N TRP A 225 -2.52 1.19 16.71
CA TRP A 225 -3.64 0.86 15.81
C TRP A 225 -3.49 -0.56 15.25
N PRO A 226 -4.55 -1.19 14.74
CA PRO A 226 -4.41 -2.43 13.96
C PRO A 226 -3.45 -2.26 12.78
N SER A 227 -2.91 -3.37 12.24
CA SER A 227 -2.23 -3.33 10.94
C SER A 227 -3.21 -2.93 9.83
N ASN A 228 -2.72 -2.68 8.61
CA ASN A 228 -3.57 -2.42 7.45
C ASN A 228 -4.65 -3.49 7.26
N LEU A 229 -4.28 -4.77 7.40
CA LEU A 229 -5.23 -5.89 7.29
C LEU A 229 -6.24 -5.87 8.46
N GLY A 230 -5.81 -5.46 9.66
CA GLY A 230 -6.72 -5.26 10.79
C GLY A 230 -7.66 -4.07 10.59
N MET A 231 -7.19 -2.98 10.00
CA MET A 231 -8.05 -1.87 9.61
C MET A 231 -9.07 -2.30 8.55
N ALA A 232 -8.65 -3.13 7.58
CA ALA A 232 -9.57 -3.73 6.61
C ALA A 232 -10.63 -4.61 7.28
N ALA A 233 -10.28 -5.38 8.32
CA ALA A 233 -11.22 -6.21 9.08
C ALA A 233 -12.33 -5.40 9.80
N THR A 234 -12.18 -4.08 9.94
CA THR A 234 -13.28 -3.22 10.43
C THR A 234 -14.38 -3.00 9.40
N PHE A 235 -14.04 -3.11 8.10
CA PHE A 235 -14.89 -2.73 6.95
C PHE A 235 -15.46 -1.31 7.10
N SER A 236 -14.66 -0.40 7.68
CA SER A 236 -15.05 0.97 8.01
C SER A 236 -14.11 2.00 7.38
N GLU A 237 -14.60 2.73 6.39
CA GLU A 237 -13.93 3.90 5.82
C GLU A 237 -13.58 4.93 6.91
N ASP A 238 -14.50 5.13 7.88
CA ASP A 238 -14.32 6.08 8.98
C ASP A 238 -13.16 5.70 9.90
N HIS A 239 -12.98 4.40 10.21
CA HIS A 239 -11.85 3.96 11.03
C HIS A 239 -10.52 4.24 10.30
N MET A 240 -10.44 3.91 9.01
CA MET A 240 -9.26 4.16 8.19
C MET A 240 -8.94 5.65 8.06
N TYR A 241 -9.96 6.46 7.79
CA TYR A 241 -9.80 7.92 7.66
C TYR A 241 -9.34 8.56 8.97
N ASN A 242 -9.88 8.13 10.11
CA ASN A 242 -9.45 8.63 11.42
C ASN A 242 -8.02 8.18 11.77
N PHE A 243 -7.64 6.95 11.43
CA PHE A 243 -6.26 6.48 11.55
C PHE A 243 -5.31 7.34 10.72
N ALA A 244 -5.63 7.59 9.45
CA ALA A 244 -4.80 8.36 8.54
C ALA A 244 -4.59 9.81 8.99
N LYS A 245 -5.63 10.45 9.52
CA LYS A 245 -5.53 11.78 10.14
C LYS A 245 -4.68 11.77 11.41
N ALA A 246 -4.93 10.82 12.31
CA ALA A 246 -4.21 10.72 13.58
C ALA A 246 -2.71 10.51 13.33
N THR A 247 -2.37 9.55 12.46
CA THR A 247 -0.98 9.24 12.11
C THR A 247 -0.29 10.35 11.34
N SER A 248 -0.99 11.08 10.46
CA SER A 248 -0.40 12.26 9.82
C SER A 248 0.05 13.30 10.85
N GLU A 249 -0.79 13.63 11.82
CA GLU A 249 -0.44 14.59 12.88
C GLU A 249 0.75 14.08 13.73
N GLU A 250 0.79 12.79 14.06
CA GLU A 250 1.90 12.20 14.82
C GLU A 250 3.21 12.15 14.00
N TYR A 251 3.14 11.84 12.70
CA TYR A 251 4.28 11.83 11.80
C TYR A 251 4.85 13.25 11.69
N ARG A 252 3.99 14.25 11.51
CA ARG A 252 4.40 15.66 11.55
C ARG A 252 5.02 16.04 12.88
N ALA A 253 4.55 15.55 14.01
CA ALA A 253 5.17 15.79 15.32
C ALA A 253 6.59 15.21 15.43
N LEU A 254 6.87 14.11 14.72
CA LEU A 254 8.20 13.50 14.61
C LEU A 254 9.10 14.17 13.55
N GLY A 255 8.56 15.08 12.73
CA GLY A 255 9.25 15.70 11.60
C GLY A 255 9.15 14.92 10.29
N ILE A 256 8.40 13.83 10.27
CA ILE A 256 8.14 12.99 9.09
C ILE A 256 7.09 13.67 8.20
N VAL A 257 7.38 13.75 6.91
CA VAL A 257 6.52 14.41 5.91
C VAL A 257 6.15 13.51 4.74
N THR A 258 6.71 12.30 4.66
CA THR A 258 6.35 11.29 3.66
C THR A 258 6.11 9.92 4.33
N ALA A 259 4.92 9.36 4.14
CA ALA A 259 4.62 7.99 4.54
C ALA A 259 4.93 7.05 3.38
N LEU A 260 5.75 6.03 3.63
CA LEU A 260 6.04 4.94 2.67
C LEU A 260 4.87 3.95 2.66
N GLY A 261 3.68 4.43 2.35
CA GLY A 261 2.46 3.66 2.36
C GLY A 261 1.24 4.48 1.92
N PRO A 262 0.06 3.82 1.88
CA PRO A 262 -0.18 2.45 2.30
C PRO A 262 0.28 1.43 1.23
N GLN A 263 0.43 0.17 1.65
CA GLN A 263 0.53 -0.94 0.72
C GLN A 263 -0.89 -1.32 0.27
N ILE A 264 -1.13 -1.24 -1.04
CA ILE A 264 -2.46 -1.39 -1.66
C ILE A 264 -2.49 -2.52 -2.70
N ASP A 265 -1.50 -3.42 -2.65
CA ASP A 265 -1.51 -4.67 -3.40
C ASP A 265 -2.73 -5.52 -3.02
N LEU A 266 -3.32 -6.23 -3.98
CA LEU A 266 -4.37 -7.21 -3.70
C LEU A 266 -3.76 -8.53 -3.22
N ALA A 267 -4.26 -9.07 -2.11
CA ALA A 267 -3.78 -10.32 -1.53
C ALA A 267 -4.40 -11.57 -2.21
N THR A 268 -4.23 -11.71 -3.53
CA THR A 268 -4.88 -12.78 -4.32
C THR A 268 -4.22 -14.15 -4.20
N ASP A 269 -2.91 -14.23 -3.95
CA ASP A 269 -2.27 -15.49 -3.55
C ASP A 269 -2.25 -15.58 -2.01
N PRO A 270 -3.00 -16.53 -1.40
CA PRO A 270 -3.08 -16.64 0.06
C PRO A 270 -1.75 -17.05 0.71
N ARG A 271 -0.79 -17.56 -0.07
CA ARG A 271 0.57 -17.93 0.38
C ARG A 271 1.53 -16.74 0.42
N TRP A 272 1.17 -15.60 -0.20
CA TRP A 272 2.08 -14.48 -0.31
C TRP A 272 2.46 -13.90 1.05
N LEU A 273 3.76 -13.80 1.31
CA LEU A 273 4.30 -13.48 2.63
C LEU A 273 3.96 -12.05 3.11
N ARG A 274 3.49 -11.17 2.22
CA ARG A 274 3.15 -9.77 2.54
C ARG A 274 1.65 -9.49 2.64
N ASN A 275 0.81 -10.53 2.70
CA ASN A 275 -0.64 -10.39 2.84
C ASN A 275 -1.04 -9.48 4.02
N GLY A 276 -0.36 -9.57 5.15
CA GLY A 276 -0.64 -8.79 6.36
C GLY A 276 -0.48 -7.27 6.21
N GLY A 277 0.20 -6.81 5.15
CA GLY A 277 0.42 -5.40 4.86
C GLY A 277 -0.65 -4.78 3.95
N THR A 278 -1.47 -5.63 3.32
CA THR A 278 -2.50 -5.24 2.37
C THR A 278 -3.81 -4.83 3.07
N PHE A 279 -4.83 -4.54 2.27
CA PHE A 279 -6.21 -4.39 2.72
C PHE A 279 -7.09 -5.62 2.41
N GLY A 280 -6.47 -6.79 2.16
CA GLY A 280 -7.15 -8.03 1.82
C GLY A 280 -7.17 -8.33 0.31
N GLU A 281 -8.00 -9.29 -0.08
CA GLU A 281 -8.11 -9.75 -1.47
C GLU A 281 -9.15 -8.97 -2.29
N ASP A 282 -10.08 -8.28 -1.63
CA ASP A 282 -11.19 -7.59 -2.29
C ASP A 282 -10.78 -6.23 -2.86
N THR A 283 -10.98 -6.05 -4.17
CA THR A 283 -10.66 -4.80 -4.87
C THR A 283 -11.42 -3.60 -4.33
N LYS A 284 -12.71 -3.76 -4.00
CA LYS A 284 -13.56 -2.65 -3.55
C LYS A 284 -13.16 -2.19 -2.16
N LEU A 285 -12.94 -3.13 -1.23
CA LEU A 285 -12.46 -2.85 0.12
C LEU A 285 -11.07 -2.22 0.07
N ALA A 286 -10.13 -2.80 -0.67
CA ALA A 286 -8.78 -2.27 -0.81
C ALA A 286 -8.77 -0.85 -1.39
N THR A 287 -9.59 -0.59 -2.41
CA THR A 287 -9.77 0.75 -2.99
C THR A 287 -10.34 1.74 -1.98
N THR A 288 -11.37 1.35 -1.22
CA THR A 288 -12.01 2.22 -0.23
C THR A 288 -11.05 2.57 0.91
N MET A 289 -10.31 1.58 1.41
CA MET A 289 -9.31 1.75 2.45
C MET A 289 -8.13 2.61 1.97
N ALA A 290 -7.63 2.35 0.76
CA ALA A 290 -6.58 3.16 0.14
C ALA A 290 -6.99 4.62 -0.01
N GLN A 291 -8.18 4.88 -0.55
CA GLN A 291 -8.68 6.24 -0.73
C GLN A 291 -8.82 6.97 0.59
N ALA A 292 -9.42 6.33 1.61
CA ALA A 292 -9.56 6.91 2.95
C ALA A 292 -8.21 7.22 3.60
N TYR A 293 -7.23 6.32 3.45
CA TYR A 293 -5.89 6.54 3.97
C TYR A 293 -5.23 7.74 3.29
N VAL A 294 -5.19 7.76 1.96
CA VAL A 294 -4.49 8.82 1.21
C VAL A 294 -5.17 10.18 1.42
N ASP A 295 -6.51 10.24 1.39
CA ASP A 295 -7.25 11.47 1.68
C ASP A 295 -6.96 11.98 3.10
N GLY A 296 -7.00 11.07 4.08
CA GLY A 296 -6.75 11.35 5.49
C GLY A 296 -5.36 11.87 5.78
N THR A 297 -4.33 11.30 5.14
CA THR A 297 -2.92 11.59 5.43
C THR A 297 -2.38 12.81 4.67
N GLN A 298 -2.80 13.01 3.42
CA GLN A 298 -2.24 14.08 2.57
C GLN A 298 -2.85 15.47 2.79
N SER A 299 -3.97 15.54 3.50
CA SER A 299 -4.72 16.78 3.64
C SER A 299 -4.49 17.44 4.99
N THR A 300 -4.54 18.77 5.01
CA THR A 300 -4.63 19.58 6.22
C THR A 300 -6.10 19.91 6.49
N TYR A 301 -6.50 19.88 7.76
CA TYR A 301 -7.89 20.06 8.16
C TYR A 301 -8.08 21.33 8.98
N ALA A 302 -9.19 22.02 8.75
CA ALA A 302 -9.67 23.05 9.66
C ALA A 302 -10.15 22.43 10.97
N ALA A 303 -10.28 23.24 12.03
CA ALA A 303 -10.76 22.79 13.33
C ALA A 303 -12.19 22.20 13.32
N ASP A 304 -12.99 22.52 12.30
CA ASP A 304 -14.32 21.95 12.08
C ASP A 304 -14.32 20.68 11.21
N GLY A 305 -13.12 20.19 10.85
CA GLY A 305 -12.92 18.97 10.06
C GLY A 305 -12.94 19.18 8.54
N ASN A 306 -13.14 20.41 8.05
CA ASN A 306 -13.11 20.67 6.62
C ASN A 306 -11.70 20.46 6.02
N ASP A 307 -11.63 19.70 4.94
CA ASP A 307 -10.42 19.52 4.14
C ASP A 307 -9.99 20.86 3.50
N LEU A 308 -8.75 21.28 3.73
CA LEU A 308 -8.12 22.48 3.19
C LEU A 308 -7.15 22.19 2.04
N GLY A 309 -6.87 20.92 1.73
CA GLY A 309 -5.85 20.46 0.81
C GLY A 309 -4.46 20.46 1.46
N TRP A 310 -3.43 20.70 0.67
CA TRP A 310 -2.04 20.74 1.11
C TRP A 310 -1.78 21.81 2.20
N GLY A 311 -0.86 21.51 3.12
CA GLY A 311 -0.48 22.38 4.24
C GLY A 311 0.39 21.69 5.30
N LEU A 312 0.67 22.38 6.41
CA LEU A 312 1.67 21.96 7.44
C LEU A 312 1.33 20.66 8.18
N SER A 313 0.08 20.21 8.16
CA SER A 313 -0.33 18.93 8.76
C SER A 313 -0.31 17.77 7.76
N SER A 314 0.09 18.04 6.52
CA SER A 314 0.06 17.05 5.44
C SER A 314 1.30 16.16 5.47
N VAL A 315 1.09 14.87 5.22
CA VAL A 315 2.14 13.91 4.94
C VAL A 315 1.89 13.34 3.54
N ASN A 316 2.90 13.35 2.68
CA ASN A 316 2.82 12.75 1.35
C ASN A 316 2.55 11.25 1.48
N ALA A 317 1.57 10.71 0.75
CA ALA A 317 1.39 9.28 0.66
C ALA A 317 2.19 8.72 -0.53
N MET A 318 2.99 7.69 -0.27
CA MET A 318 3.64 6.89 -1.30
C MET A 318 2.95 5.51 -1.40
N ILE A 319 1.92 5.42 -2.23
CA ILE A 319 1.18 4.16 -2.42
C ILE A 319 2.08 3.09 -3.05
N LYS A 320 1.95 1.83 -2.63
CA LYS A 320 2.85 0.75 -3.05
C LYS A 320 2.20 -0.63 -3.16
N HIS A 321 2.67 -1.55 -4.01
CA HIS A 321 3.83 -1.43 -4.90
C HIS A 321 3.36 -1.55 -6.35
N PHE A 322 3.35 -0.46 -7.11
CA PHE A 322 2.72 -0.44 -8.43
C PHE A 322 3.40 -1.42 -9.41
N PRO A 323 2.64 -2.26 -10.14
CA PRO A 323 1.16 -2.30 -10.22
C PRO A 323 0.49 -3.38 -9.35
N GLY A 324 1.15 -3.92 -8.34
CA GLY A 324 0.68 -5.04 -7.51
C GLY A 324 1.66 -6.21 -7.55
N ASP A 325 2.18 -6.64 -6.39
CA ASP A 325 3.03 -7.84 -6.27
C ASP A 325 2.30 -9.07 -5.65
N GLY A 326 1.01 -8.95 -5.33
CA GLY A 326 0.24 -10.02 -4.70
C GLY A 326 0.04 -11.28 -5.54
N ALA A 327 0.31 -11.22 -6.84
CA ALA A 327 0.31 -12.35 -7.77
C ALA A 327 1.67 -13.08 -7.86
N GLY A 328 2.49 -13.04 -6.80
CA GLY A 328 3.80 -13.68 -6.76
C GLY A 328 3.72 -15.19 -6.98
N GLU A 329 4.56 -15.75 -7.87
CA GLU A 329 4.50 -17.16 -8.27
C GLU A 329 4.66 -18.10 -7.06
N GLY A 330 3.56 -18.74 -6.63
CA GLY A 330 3.53 -19.63 -5.47
C GLY A 330 3.72 -18.91 -4.13
N GLY A 331 3.35 -17.64 -4.04
CA GLY A 331 3.45 -16.80 -2.84
C GLY A 331 4.88 -16.37 -2.45
N ARG A 332 5.89 -16.60 -3.29
CA ARG A 332 7.30 -16.30 -2.98
C ARG A 332 7.61 -14.81 -3.07
N GLU A 333 8.50 -14.33 -2.19
CA GLU A 333 8.77 -12.90 -2.04
C GLU A 333 9.82 -12.35 -3.02
N SER A 334 9.45 -11.25 -3.67
CA SER A 334 10.17 -10.56 -4.76
C SER A 334 11.45 -9.84 -4.34
N HIS A 335 11.65 -9.61 -3.05
CA HIS A 335 12.95 -9.16 -2.51
C HIS A 335 14.04 -10.24 -2.57
N THR A 336 13.71 -11.47 -2.98
CA THR A 336 14.63 -12.61 -3.00
C THR A 336 14.58 -13.33 -4.34
N THR A 337 15.63 -14.07 -4.73
CA THR A 337 15.62 -14.86 -5.99
C THR A 337 14.50 -15.90 -6.07
N ALA A 338 13.85 -16.23 -4.94
CA ALA A 338 12.69 -17.10 -4.89
C ALA A 338 11.45 -16.47 -5.59
N GLY A 339 11.20 -15.17 -5.43
CA GLY A 339 10.00 -14.48 -5.90
C GLY A 339 10.18 -13.60 -7.14
N LYS A 340 11.03 -14.00 -8.09
CA LYS A 340 11.36 -13.20 -9.29
C LYS A 340 10.16 -12.82 -10.17
N TYR A 341 9.07 -13.59 -10.12
CA TYR A 341 7.97 -13.51 -11.06
C TYR A 341 6.63 -13.27 -10.36
N ALA A 342 5.87 -12.31 -10.88
CA ALA A 342 4.43 -12.19 -10.65
C ALA A 342 3.71 -12.76 -11.88
N VAL A 343 2.83 -13.75 -11.67
CA VAL A 343 2.20 -14.54 -12.74
C VAL A 343 0.70 -14.30 -12.77
N TYR A 344 0.13 -14.20 -13.97
CA TYR A 344 -1.30 -13.90 -14.17
C TYR A 344 -2.02 -15.05 -14.88
N PRO A 345 -2.14 -16.25 -14.28
CA PRO A 345 -2.83 -17.39 -14.89
C PRO A 345 -4.32 -17.16 -15.16
N GLY A 346 -4.98 -16.30 -14.38
CA GLY A 346 -6.36 -15.87 -14.56
C GLY A 346 -6.54 -14.75 -15.58
N ASN A 347 -5.46 -14.22 -16.16
CA ASN A 347 -5.44 -13.04 -17.03
C ASN A 347 -6.05 -11.79 -16.36
N ASN A 348 -5.74 -11.57 -15.07
CA ASN A 348 -6.40 -10.58 -14.22
C ASN A 348 -5.50 -9.41 -13.82
N PHE A 349 -4.45 -9.12 -14.61
CA PHE A 349 -3.54 -7.99 -14.36
C PHE A 349 -4.28 -6.65 -14.16
N ASP A 350 -5.33 -6.40 -14.95
CA ASP A 350 -6.07 -5.14 -14.90
C ASP A 350 -6.73 -4.88 -13.54
N GLU A 351 -7.17 -5.93 -12.83
CA GLU A 351 -7.80 -5.81 -11.51
C GLU A 351 -6.80 -5.31 -10.46
N HIS A 352 -5.56 -5.79 -10.52
CA HIS A 352 -4.47 -5.38 -9.62
C HIS A 352 -4.10 -3.89 -9.76
N VAL A 353 -4.42 -3.29 -10.91
CA VAL A 353 -4.21 -1.86 -11.17
C VAL A 353 -5.32 -0.99 -10.55
N ILE A 354 -6.51 -1.53 -10.28
CA ILE A 354 -7.67 -0.76 -9.83
C ILE A 354 -7.42 -0.02 -8.50
N PRO A 355 -6.87 -0.64 -7.44
CA PRO A 355 -6.61 0.06 -6.18
C PRO A 355 -5.70 1.28 -6.36
N PHE A 356 -4.70 1.20 -7.25
CA PHE A 356 -3.83 2.34 -7.55
C PHE A 356 -4.62 3.45 -8.24
N VAL A 357 -5.45 3.11 -9.22
CA VAL A 357 -6.21 4.10 -9.99
C VAL A 357 -7.31 4.74 -9.16
N GLU A 358 -8.22 3.94 -8.61
CA GLU A 358 -9.41 4.44 -7.92
C GLU A 358 -9.11 4.85 -6.48
N GLY A 359 -8.23 4.11 -5.81
CA GLY A 359 -7.84 4.37 -4.42
C GLY A 359 -6.69 5.36 -4.28
N GLY A 360 -5.78 5.42 -5.25
CA GLY A 360 -4.60 6.28 -5.19
C GLY A 360 -4.64 7.52 -6.09
N LEU A 361 -5.21 7.42 -7.30
CA LEU A 361 -5.15 8.49 -8.31
C LEU A 361 -6.46 9.26 -8.50
N GLN A 362 -7.54 8.82 -7.86
CA GLN A 362 -8.88 9.42 -7.94
C GLN A 362 -9.41 9.70 -6.55
N LEU A 363 -8.68 10.51 -5.79
CA LEU A 363 -9.04 10.86 -4.42
C LEU A 363 -10.33 11.68 -4.35
N LYS A 364 -11.04 11.59 -3.21
CA LYS A 364 -12.23 12.41 -2.94
C LYS A 364 -11.85 13.79 -2.40
N GLY A 365 -10.70 13.88 -1.72
CA GLY A 365 -10.16 15.09 -1.12
C GLY A 365 -9.53 16.06 -2.12
N LYS A 366 -9.12 17.22 -1.61
CA LYS A 366 -8.60 18.35 -2.41
C LYS A 366 -7.19 18.12 -2.98
N THR A 367 -6.50 17.07 -2.53
CA THR A 367 -5.16 16.72 -3.04
C THR A 367 -5.23 15.91 -4.34
N GLU A 368 -6.41 15.41 -4.71
CA GLU A 368 -6.79 14.75 -5.99
C GLU A 368 -6.06 13.44 -6.34
N SER A 369 -4.80 13.27 -5.98
CA SER A 369 -4.00 12.06 -6.17
C SER A 369 -2.94 11.88 -5.09
N ALA A 370 -2.49 10.64 -4.87
CA ALA A 370 -1.29 10.35 -4.09
C ALA A 370 -0.08 11.14 -4.62
N ALA A 371 0.78 11.62 -3.73
CA ALA A 371 1.96 12.41 -4.06
C ALA A 371 3.06 11.56 -4.71
N ALA A 372 3.16 10.30 -4.30
CA ALA A 372 4.16 9.38 -4.78
C ALA A 372 3.63 7.94 -4.99
N ILE A 373 4.32 7.20 -5.84
CA ILE A 373 4.13 5.76 -6.08
C ILE A 373 5.47 5.07 -5.97
N MET A 374 5.51 3.94 -5.26
CA MET A 374 6.65 3.02 -5.26
C MET A 374 6.40 1.87 -6.25
N THR A 375 7.39 1.54 -7.07
CA THR A 375 7.28 0.41 -8.02
C THR A 375 7.52 -0.93 -7.33
N SER A 376 6.81 -1.97 -7.77
CA SER A 376 7.08 -3.36 -7.38
C SER A 376 8.41 -3.90 -7.94
N TYR A 377 8.90 -5.04 -7.45
CA TYR A 377 10.14 -5.65 -8.00
C TYR A 377 9.85 -6.54 -9.21
N SER A 378 8.76 -7.30 -9.15
CA SER A 378 8.58 -8.51 -9.94
C SER A 378 8.54 -8.30 -11.46
N ILE A 379 9.02 -9.31 -12.19
CA ILE A 379 8.74 -9.45 -13.62
C ILE A 379 7.30 -9.95 -13.78
N GLY A 380 6.47 -9.19 -14.50
CA GLY A 380 5.09 -9.60 -14.80
C GLY A 380 5.02 -10.60 -15.96
N VAL A 381 4.25 -11.67 -15.82
CA VAL A 381 4.17 -12.75 -16.82
C VAL A 381 2.71 -13.21 -17.04
N ASN A 382 2.29 -13.28 -18.30
CA ASN A 382 0.96 -13.74 -18.71
C ASN A 382 0.79 -15.26 -18.46
N ALA A 383 -0.45 -15.75 -18.49
CA ALA A 383 -0.78 -17.17 -18.34
C ALA A 383 -0.02 -18.11 -19.29
N ASP A 384 0.32 -17.65 -20.50
CA ASP A 384 1.06 -18.42 -21.51
C ASP A 384 2.59 -18.42 -21.31
N GLY A 385 3.07 -17.77 -20.24
CA GLY A 385 4.48 -17.65 -19.90
C GLY A 385 5.23 -16.55 -20.67
N THR A 386 4.53 -15.71 -21.44
CA THR A 386 5.11 -14.52 -22.10
C THR A 386 5.21 -13.33 -21.15
N ALA A 387 6.23 -12.48 -21.32
CA ALA A 387 6.37 -11.28 -20.50
C ALA A 387 5.22 -10.29 -20.71
N LEU A 388 4.67 -9.79 -19.60
CA LEU A 388 3.70 -8.70 -19.62
C LEU A 388 4.38 -7.44 -20.17
N GLY A 389 3.83 -6.88 -21.26
CA GLY A 389 4.45 -5.75 -21.95
C GLY A 389 5.67 -6.10 -22.80
N GLY A 390 5.96 -7.39 -23.01
CA GLY A 390 7.00 -7.87 -23.94
C GLY A 390 8.45 -7.79 -23.42
N GLN A 391 8.68 -7.42 -22.16
CA GLN A 391 10.01 -7.32 -21.56
C GLN A 391 10.07 -8.13 -20.26
N TYR A 392 11.01 -9.08 -20.15
CA TYR A 392 11.27 -9.81 -18.90
C TYR A 392 12.15 -8.98 -17.95
N VAL A 393 11.58 -7.88 -17.44
CA VAL A 393 12.27 -6.94 -16.56
C VAL A 393 11.37 -6.55 -15.38
N GLY A 394 11.98 -6.21 -14.24
CA GLY A 394 11.25 -5.72 -13.07
C GLY A 394 10.50 -4.42 -13.32
N SER A 395 9.55 -4.06 -12.44
CA SER A 395 8.59 -2.97 -12.73
C SER A 395 9.26 -1.62 -13.00
N ALA A 396 10.32 -1.26 -12.26
CA ALA A 396 11.05 -0.01 -12.46
C ALA A 396 11.77 0.10 -13.82
N TYR A 397 12.04 -1.03 -14.48
CA TYR A 397 12.70 -1.12 -15.77
C TYR A 397 11.71 -1.27 -16.94
N SER A 398 10.44 -1.53 -16.65
CA SER A 398 9.43 -1.85 -17.66
C SER A 398 8.88 -0.59 -18.32
N ALA A 399 9.17 -0.41 -19.61
CA ALA A 399 8.59 0.69 -20.39
C ALA A 399 7.06 0.58 -20.46
N PHE A 400 6.51 -0.64 -20.57
CA PHE A 400 5.07 -0.88 -20.57
C PHE A 400 4.38 -0.40 -19.28
N LYS A 401 4.90 -0.79 -18.11
CA LYS A 401 4.30 -0.39 -16.82
C LYS A 401 4.43 1.13 -16.60
N MET A 402 5.55 1.73 -17.01
CA MET A 402 5.73 3.18 -16.93
C MET A 402 4.85 3.95 -17.91
N GLU A 403 4.68 3.49 -19.15
CA GLU A 403 3.74 4.08 -20.11
C GLU A 403 2.29 3.94 -19.66
N LEU A 404 1.93 2.80 -19.06
CA LEU A 404 0.63 2.62 -18.41
C LEU A 404 0.43 3.72 -17.36
N LEU A 405 1.37 3.87 -16.43
CA LEU A 405 1.24 4.84 -15.34
C LEU A 405 1.24 6.31 -15.82
N ARG A 406 2.22 6.69 -16.65
CA ARG A 406 2.42 8.08 -17.09
C ARG A 406 1.46 8.50 -18.18
N MET A 407 1.28 7.67 -19.21
CA MET A 407 0.56 8.07 -20.42
C MET A 407 -0.90 7.64 -20.39
N THR A 408 -1.19 6.44 -19.88
CA THR A 408 -2.56 5.90 -19.89
C THR A 408 -3.35 6.38 -18.67
N LEU A 409 -2.74 6.29 -17.48
CA LEU A 409 -3.37 6.72 -16.23
C LEU A 409 -3.16 8.22 -15.94
N GLY A 410 -2.20 8.87 -16.61
CA GLY A 410 -1.97 10.30 -16.50
C GLY A 410 -1.37 10.73 -15.16
N TYR A 411 -0.64 9.85 -14.49
CA TYR A 411 -0.05 10.13 -13.19
C TYR A 411 1.16 11.08 -13.29
N ASP A 412 1.06 12.21 -12.60
CA ASP A 412 2.08 13.27 -12.62
C ASP A 412 2.84 13.43 -11.30
N GLY A 413 2.54 12.62 -10.28
CA GLY A 413 3.31 12.61 -9.03
C GLY A 413 4.66 11.88 -9.16
N VAL A 414 5.38 11.73 -8.06
CA VAL A 414 6.70 11.07 -8.03
C VAL A 414 6.53 9.57 -8.26
N VAL A 415 7.41 8.98 -9.07
CA VAL A 415 7.59 7.51 -9.14
C VAL A 415 8.96 7.18 -8.57
N CYS A 416 8.97 6.40 -7.50
CA CYS A 416 10.16 5.93 -6.80
C CYS A 416 10.34 4.43 -7.03
N THR A 417 11.58 3.97 -7.20
CA THR A 417 11.87 2.54 -7.08
C THR A 417 11.65 2.08 -5.64
N ASP A 418 11.39 0.79 -5.44
CA ASP A 418 11.62 0.17 -4.13
C ASP A 418 13.15 0.13 -3.81
N TRP A 419 13.51 -0.29 -2.61
CA TRP A 419 14.86 -0.20 -2.06
C TRP A 419 15.87 -1.09 -2.77
N GLY A 420 16.94 -0.46 -3.27
CA GLY A 420 18.09 -1.19 -3.80
C GLY A 420 17.82 -1.91 -5.12
N VAL A 421 16.76 -1.54 -5.86
CA VAL A 421 16.49 -2.05 -7.22
C VAL A 421 17.68 -1.86 -8.17
N THR A 422 18.56 -0.90 -7.89
CA THR A 422 19.82 -0.64 -8.63
C THR A 422 20.97 -1.57 -8.24
N SER A 423 20.78 -2.46 -7.26
CA SER A 423 21.75 -3.44 -6.75
C SER A 423 21.32 -4.88 -7.07
N TYR A 424 22.26 -5.84 -6.96
CA TYR A 424 21.95 -7.27 -7.11
C TYR A 424 22.75 -8.08 -6.10
N GLY A 425 22.10 -9.02 -5.40
CA GLY A 425 22.72 -9.83 -4.35
C GLY A 425 22.79 -9.17 -2.95
N GLY A 426 22.04 -8.07 -2.76
CA GLY A 426 21.85 -7.39 -1.48
C GLY A 426 20.36 -7.32 -1.09
N PHE A 427 19.91 -6.18 -0.54
CA PHE A 427 18.51 -5.97 -0.10
C PHE A 427 17.51 -5.78 -1.26
N GLY A 428 17.98 -5.48 -2.48
CA GLY A 428 17.13 -5.26 -3.65
C GLY A 428 17.47 -6.14 -4.84
N MET A 429 16.52 -6.23 -5.79
CA MET A 429 16.59 -7.08 -6.97
C MET A 429 16.49 -6.30 -8.28
N ALA A 430 17.57 -6.31 -9.07
CA ALA A 430 17.64 -5.72 -10.40
C ALA A 430 17.13 -6.67 -11.51
N TYR A 431 15.92 -7.21 -11.38
CA TYR A 431 15.43 -8.25 -12.29
C TYR A 431 15.41 -7.82 -13.77
N GLY A 432 16.02 -8.64 -14.63
CA GLY A 432 16.24 -8.34 -16.06
C GLY A 432 17.45 -7.44 -16.35
N TYR A 433 18.12 -6.94 -15.31
CA TYR A 433 19.32 -6.11 -15.37
C TYR A 433 20.41 -6.62 -14.39
N GLU A 434 20.39 -7.92 -14.07
CA GLU A 434 21.29 -8.54 -13.10
C GLU A 434 22.77 -8.42 -13.51
N ASP A 435 23.07 -8.48 -14.81
CA ASP A 435 24.43 -8.36 -15.36
C ASP A 435 24.87 -6.91 -15.65
N ALA A 436 23.98 -5.95 -15.51
CA ALA A 436 24.27 -4.53 -15.79
C ALA A 436 25.06 -3.86 -14.66
N THR A 437 25.85 -2.85 -15.00
CA THR A 437 26.49 -1.98 -14.02
C THR A 437 25.46 -1.12 -13.28
N THR A 438 25.82 -0.61 -12.10
CA THR A 438 24.97 0.32 -11.34
C THR A 438 24.55 1.53 -12.18
N GLN A 439 25.46 2.10 -12.98
CA GLN A 439 25.17 3.23 -13.87
C GLN A 439 24.18 2.87 -14.99
N GLU A 440 24.33 1.69 -15.61
CA GLU A 440 23.38 1.23 -16.63
C GLU A 440 21.98 1.00 -16.06
N ARG A 441 21.88 0.50 -14.83
CA ARG A 441 20.61 0.33 -14.12
C ARG A 441 19.92 1.68 -13.85
N HIS A 442 20.65 2.67 -13.34
CA HIS A 442 20.08 4.01 -13.10
C HIS A 442 19.59 4.65 -14.39
N TYR A 443 20.40 4.58 -15.46
CA TYR A 443 20.02 5.11 -16.76
C TYR A 443 18.77 4.41 -17.33
N ALA A 444 18.69 3.07 -17.23
CA ALA A 444 17.53 2.31 -17.70
C ALA A 444 16.23 2.71 -16.98
N ILE A 445 16.28 2.87 -15.65
CA ILE A 445 15.15 3.29 -14.81
C ILE A 445 14.69 4.72 -15.15
N LEU A 446 15.62 5.68 -15.26
CA LEU A 446 15.29 7.06 -15.64
C LEU A 446 14.73 7.17 -17.05
N ASN A 447 15.28 6.37 -17.98
CA ASN A 447 14.81 6.31 -19.37
C ASN A 447 13.44 5.63 -19.48
N ALA A 448 13.06 4.75 -18.54
CA ALA A 448 11.72 4.17 -18.50
C ALA A 448 10.65 5.17 -17.99
N GLY A 449 11.01 6.15 -17.16
CA GLY A 449 10.10 7.20 -16.68
C GLY A 449 9.95 7.30 -15.15
N THR A 450 10.73 6.54 -14.40
CA THR A 450 10.87 6.64 -12.93
C THR A 450 11.71 7.86 -12.56
N ASP A 451 11.37 8.56 -11.47
CA ASP A 451 12.01 9.81 -11.06
C ASP A 451 13.03 9.65 -9.93
N MET A 452 12.81 8.68 -9.03
CA MET A 452 13.49 8.61 -7.73
C MET A 452 13.98 7.19 -7.40
N PHE A 453 15.06 7.08 -6.63
CA PHE A 453 15.78 5.83 -6.35
C PHE A 453 15.83 5.49 -4.86
N GLY A 454 15.08 4.45 -4.46
CA GLY A 454 15.04 3.90 -3.10
C GLY A 454 16.39 3.34 -2.64
N GLY A 455 16.89 3.78 -1.48
CA GLY A 455 18.08 3.21 -0.83
C GLY A 455 19.44 3.60 -1.45
N ASN A 456 19.53 4.78 -2.08
CA ASN A 456 20.74 5.28 -2.74
C ASN A 456 21.21 6.60 -2.10
N ASN A 457 22.51 6.72 -1.81
CA ASN A 457 23.13 7.93 -1.23
C ASN A 457 24.15 8.61 -2.18
N ASP A 458 24.42 8.04 -3.36
CA ASP A 458 25.42 8.54 -4.31
C ASP A 458 24.75 9.08 -5.58
N ALA A 459 24.97 10.36 -5.87
CA ALA A 459 24.41 11.03 -7.05
C ALA A 459 25.14 10.69 -8.36
N SER A 460 26.35 10.13 -8.28
CA SER A 460 27.21 9.93 -9.45
C SER A 460 26.57 9.10 -10.58
N PRO A 461 25.86 7.98 -10.31
CA PRO A 461 25.17 7.21 -11.36
C PRO A 461 24.06 7.99 -12.08
N ILE A 462 23.41 8.93 -11.40
CA ILE A 462 22.34 9.76 -11.96
C ILE A 462 22.93 10.87 -12.84
N VAL A 463 24.05 11.47 -12.41
CA VAL A 463 24.81 12.42 -13.24
C VAL A 463 25.33 11.75 -14.52
N ASP A 464 25.87 10.53 -14.43
CA ASP A 464 26.25 9.74 -15.62
C ASP A 464 25.04 9.46 -16.54
N SER A 465 23.87 9.23 -15.95
CA SER A 465 22.62 9.05 -16.71
C SER A 465 22.22 10.31 -17.49
N TYR A 466 22.38 11.50 -16.90
CA TYR A 466 22.19 12.77 -17.59
C TYR A 466 23.14 12.88 -18.79
N GLU A 467 24.44 12.64 -18.59
CA GLU A 467 25.44 12.72 -19.67
C GLU A 467 25.11 11.76 -20.83
N LYS A 468 24.65 10.55 -20.52
CA LYS A 468 24.18 9.58 -21.51
C LYS A 468 22.95 10.08 -22.28
N MET A 469 21.99 10.71 -21.61
CA MET A 469 20.83 11.33 -22.25
C MET A 469 21.25 12.47 -23.17
N VAL A 470 22.19 13.33 -22.74
CA VAL A 470 22.74 14.41 -23.58
C VAL A 470 23.39 13.83 -24.85
N GLN A 471 24.20 12.77 -24.71
CA GLN A 471 24.88 12.14 -25.83
C GLN A 471 23.93 11.48 -26.83
N LYS A 472 22.83 10.90 -26.33
CA LYS A 472 21.88 10.12 -27.13
C LYS A 472 20.79 11.00 -27.77
N ASP A 473 20.17 11.86 -26.96
CA ASP A 473 18.92 12.55 -27.28
C ASP A 473 19.09 14.09 -27.33
N GLY A 474 20.23 14.62 -26.85
CA GLY A 474 20.57 16.04 -26.84
C GLY A 474 20.30 16.73 -25.49
N GLU A 475 20.99 17.85 -25.26
CA GLU A 475 20.95 18.57 -23.98
C GLU A 475 19.55 19.10 -23.63
N GLU A 476 18.80 19.62 -24.60
CA GLU A 476 17.44 20.12 -24.39
C GLU A 476 16.50 19.03 -23.86
N VAL A 477 16.61 17.81 -24.38
CA VAL A 477 15.80 16.66 -23.93
C VAL A 477 16.21 16.20 -22.54
N ALA A 478 17.53 16.14 -22.27
CA ALA A 478 18.04 15.78 -20.94
C ALA A 478 17.62 16.81 -19.88
N ASN A 479 17.73 18.11 -20.19
CA ASN A 479 17.28 19.20 -19.32
C ASN A 479 15.79 19.07 -19.03
N ALA A 480 14.95 18.88 -20.05
CA ALA A 480 13.50 18.73 -19.86
C ALA A 480 13.15 17.53 -18.97
N ARG A 481 13.85 16.40 -19.11
CA ARG A 481 13.64 15.22 -18.25
C ARG A 481 14.01 15.51 -16.79
N PHE A 482 15.13 16.19 -16.56
CA PHE A 482 15.62 16.52 -15.22
C PHE A 482 14.76 17.59 -14.53
N VAL A 483 14.34 18.63 -15.26
CA VAL A 483 13.36 19.62 -14.76
C VAL A 483 12.07 18.94 -14.36
N GLN A 484 11.52 18.05 -15.19
CA GLN A 484 10.29 17.33 -14.87
C GLN A 484 10.41 16.51 -13.58
N SER A 485 11.52 15.77 -13.38
CA SER A 485 11.72 15.06 -12.12
C SER A 485 11.86 16.02 -10.94
N ALA A 486 12.64 17.09 -11.08
CA ALA A 486 12.85 18.08 -10.04
C ALA A 486 11.54 18.75 -9.60
N GLU A 487 10.69 19.13 -10.55
CA GLU A 487 9.37 19.72 -10.26
C GLU A 487 8.51 18.78 -9.39
N ARG A 488 8.48 17.48 -9.72
CA ARG A 488 7.74 16.48 -8.95
C ARG A 488 8.31 16.29 -7.55
N LEU A 489 9.62 16.21 -7.43
CA LEU A 489 10.31 15.97 -6.16
C LEU A 489 10.23 17.18 -5.23
N LEU A 490 10.35 18.39 -5.76
CA LEU A 490 10.19 19.63 -4.98
C LEU A 490 8.77 19.80 -4.44
N LYS A 491 7.74 19.24 -5.10
CA LYS A 491 6.38 19.22 -4.54
C LYS A 491 6.28 18.44 -3.23
N LEU A 492 7.11 17.41 -3.01
CA LEU A 492 7.12 16.64 -1.75
C LEU A 492 7.50 17.50 -0.54
N THR A 493 8.24 18.60 -0.75
CA THR A 493 8.65 19.51 0.33
C THR A 493 7.82 20.81 0.36
N MET A 494 7.46 21.35 -0.81
CA MET A 494 6.67 22.59 -0.89
C MET A 494 5.19 22.39 -0.50
N ASN A 495 4.54 21.31 -0.93
CA ASN A 495 3.13 21.09 -0.59
C ASN A 495 2.91 20.94 0.93
N PRO A 496 3.76 20.22 1.69
CA PRO A 496 3.66 20.18 3.16
C PRO A 496 4.19 21.44 3.87
N GLY A 497 4.61 22.48 3.15
CA GLY A 497 5.05 23.77 3.69
C GLY A 497 6.44 23.80 4.33
N LEU A 498 7.34 22.88 3.96
CA LEU A 498 8.70 22.85 4.51
C LEU A 498 9.56 24.02 4.05
N PHE A 499 9.27 24.60 2.87
CA PHE A 499 9.94 25.82 2.42
C PHE A 499 9.64 26.99 3.35
N GLU A 500 8.43 27.07 3.92
CA GLU A 500 8.08 28.13 4.86
C GLU A 500 8.64 27.83 6.26
N ASN A 501 8.40 26.62 6.79
CA ASN A 501 8.90 26.25 8.11
C ASN A 501 9.23 24.74 8.23
N PRO A 502 10.51 24.36 8.23
CA PRO A 502 10.93 22.98 8.41
C PRO A 502 11.16 22.59 9.88
N TYR A 503 11.02 23.52 10.83
CA TYR A 503 11.40 23.32 12.24
C TYR A 503 10.24 22.91 13.13
N GLN A 504 10.56 22.06 14.10
CA GLN A 504 9.62 21.51 15.07
C GLN A 504 9.86 22.03 16.49
N LYS A 505 8.77 22.30 17.20
CA LYS A 505 8.81 22.65 18.63
C LYS A 505 8.49 21.43 19.47
N LEU A 506 9.46 21.00 20.28
CA LEU A 506 9.34 19.78 21.10
C LEU A 506 8.09 19.75 22.00
N ALA A 507 7.72 20.90 22.58
CA ALA A 507 6.53 20.98 23.44
C ALA A 507 5.23 20.71 22.68
N ASP A 508 5.14 21.21 21.44
CA ASP A 508 3.97 21.01 20.58
C ASP A 508 3.93 19.56 20.07
N ALA A 509 5.09 19.03 19.65
CA ALA A 509 5.23 17.63 19.24
C ALA A 509 4.77 16.65 20.33
N LYS A 510 5.21 16.85 21.59
CA LYS A 510 4.79 16.03 22.74
C LYS A 510 3.32 16.16 23.11
N ALA A 511 2.68 17.26 22.76
CA ALA A 511 1.25 17.44 22.99
C ALA A 511 0.40 16.69 21.95
N ILE A 512 0.95 16.46 20.76
CA ILE A 512 0.26 15.81 19.62
C ILE A 512 0.51 14.30 19.62
N ALA A 513 1.77 13.88 19.74
CA ALA A 513 2.17 12.49 19.70
C ALA A 513 1.56 11.71 20.89
N GLY A 514 0.86 10.62 20.59
CA GLY A 514 0.23 9.79 21.61
C GLY A 514 -0.86 10.52 22.39
N SER A 515 -1.48 11.56 21.80
CA SER A 515 -2.55 12.29 22.47
C SER A 515 -3.72 11.36 22.82
N LYS A 516 -4.41 11.67 23.93
CA LYS A 516 -5.42 10.79 24.52
C LYS A 516 -6.49 10.35 23.50
N ASP A 517 -6.97 11.28 22.68
CA ASP A 517 -7.95 11.04 21.62
C ASP A 517 -7.46 10.03 20.57
N LYS A 518 -6.19 10.09 20.17
CA LYS A 518 -5.59 9.16 19.20
C LYS A 518 -5.40 7.77 19.80
N VAL A 519 -4.94 7.69 21.06
CA VAL A 519 -4.80 6.42 21.79
C VAL A 519 -6.17 5.74 21.98
N GLU A 520 -7.20 6.51 22.35
CA GLU A 520 -8.57 5.98 22.50
C GLU A 520 -9.15 5.52 21.15
N ALA A 521 -8.96 6.29 20.08
CA ALA A 521 -9.42 5.91 18.75
C ALA A 521 -8.71 4.65 18.21
N GLY A 522 -7.38 4.56 18.37
CA GLY A 522 -6.61 3.40 17.97
C GLY A 522 -7.00 2.14 18.73
N TYR A 523 -7.24 2.25 20.03
CA TYR A 523 -7.74 1.13 20.83
C TYR A 523 -9.15 0.69 20.41
N GLN A 524 -10.02 1.64 20.08
CA GLN A 524 -11.36 1.32 19.58
C GLN A 524 -11.31 0.60 18.22
N ALA A 525 -10.41 1.01 17.32
CA ALA A 525 -10.18 0.32 16.06
C ALA A 525 -9.67 -1.12 16.26
N GLN A 526 -8.80 -1.36 17.25
CA GLN A 526 -8.38 -2.70 17.64
C GLN A 526 -9.54 -3.58 18.13
N LEU A 527 -10.42 -3.03 18.96
CA LEU A 527 -11.58 -3.76 19.45
C LEU A 527 -12.59 -4.08 18.33
N ASP A 528 -12.80 -3.14 17.42
CA ASP A 528 -13.75 -3.29 16.31
C ASP A 528 -13.21 -4.15 15.14
N SER A 529 -11.90 -4.40 15.08
CA SER A 529 -11.27 -5.25 14.04
C SER A 529 -11.18 -6.73 14.39
N ILE A 530 -11.35 -7.10 15.67
CA ILE A 530 -11.28 -8.50 16.10
C ILE A 530 -12.49 -9.28 15.55
N VAL A 531 -12.19 -10.37 14.83
CA VAL A 531 -13.18 -11.25 14.19
C VAL A 531 -13.39 -12.48 15.07
N MET A 532 -14.60 -12.71 15.56
CA MET A 532 -14.95 -13.99 16.18
C MET A 532 -15.43 -14.94 15.09
N VAL A 533 -14.69 -16.01 14.80
CA VAL A 533 -15.03 -16.94 13.71
C VAL A 533 -15.79 -18.17 14.20
N LYS A 534 -15.64 -18.51 15.50
CA LYS A 534 -16.34 -19.62 16.16
C LYS A 534 -16.69 -19.27 17.60
N ASN A 535 -17.88 -19.69 18.06
CA ASN A 535 -18.33 -19.52 19.44
C ASN A 535 -19.37 -20.57 19.84
N VAL A 536 -18.93 -21.70 20.40
CA VAL A 536 -19.77 -22.80 20.88
C VAL A 536 -20.37 -22.44 22.23
N ASP A 537 -21.66 -22.75 22.42
CA ASP A 537 -22.40 -22.61 23.68
C ASP A 537 -22.29 -21.23 24.37
N ASN A 538 -22.05 -20.18 23.59
CA ASN A 538 -21.79 -18.81 24.05
C ASN A 538 -20.60 -18.70 25.02
N THR A 539 -19.52 -19.44 24.73
CA THR A 539 -18.24 -19.38 25.47
C THR A 539 -17.74 -17.94 25.61
N ILE A 540 -17.87 -17.14 24.54
CA ILE A 540 -17.69 -15.69 24.57
C ILE A 540 -19.06 -15.02 24.47
N GLN A 541 -19.42 -14.23 25.48
CA GLN A 541 -20.69 -13.49 25.56
C GLN A 541 -20.51 -12.21 26.37
N GLU A 542 -21.51 -11.34 26.38
CA GLU A 542 -21.48 -10.11 27.19
C GLU A 542 -21.06 -10.36 28.64
N ALA A 543 -20.12 -9.56 29.16
CA ALA A 543 -19.52 -9.74 30.50
C ALA A 543 -20.57 -9.86 31.62
N SER A 544 -21.70 -9.15 31.49
CA SER A 544 -22.81 -9.19 32.46
C SER A 544 -23.53 -10.54 32.55
N LYS A 545 -23.29 -11.44 31.59
CA LYS A 545 -23.87 -12.80 31.49
C LYS A 545 -22.86 -13.89 31.83
N MET A 546 -21.58 -13.55 32.01
CA MET A 546 -20.56 -14.50 32.44
C MET A 546 -20.83 -14.99 33.87
N GLU A 547 -20.55 -16.26 34.13
CA GLU A 547 -20.79 -16.85 35.47
C GLU A 547 -19.84 -16.31 36.55
N LYS A 548 -18.66 -15.82 36.14
CA LYS A 548 -17.62 -15.26 37.00
C LYS A 548 -17.09 -13.97 36.41
N ASP A 549 -16.67 -13.06 37.29
CA ASP A 549 -15.84 -11.92 36.92
C ASP A 549 -14.42 -12.43 36.58
N SER A 550 -13.75 -11.82 35.59
CA SER A 550 -12.40 -12.24 35.18
C SER A 550 -11.41 -12.20 36.35
N LYS A 551 -11.60 -11.30 37.33
CA LYS A 551 -10.77 -11.20 38.54
C LYS A 551 -10.93 -12.36 39.51
N ASP A 552 -11.97 -13.16 39.37
CA ASP A 552 -12.20 -14.36 40.16
C ASP A 552 -11.80 -15.64 39.40
N MET A 553 -11.34 -15.52 38.15
CA MET A 553 -10.96 -16.66 37.32
C MET A 553 -9.49 -17.07 37.48
N THR A 554 -9.25 -18.37 37.33
CA THR A 554 -7.94 -18.96 37.04
C THR A 554 -7.87 -19.32 35.57
N VAL A 555 -6.92 -18.73 34.83
CA VAL A 555 -6.71 -19.03 33.40
C VAL A 555 -5.38 -19.72 33.15
N TYR A 556 -5.37 -20.62 32.17
CA TYR A 556 -4.16 -21.28 31.69
C TYR A 556 -3.79 -20.77 30.29
N ILE A 557 -2.52 -20.40 30.12
CA ILE A 557 -1.92 -19.97 28.85
C ILE A 557 -0.70 -20.86 28.59
N PRO A 558 -0.67 -21.69 27.54
CA PRO A 558 0.43 -22.60 27.27
C PRO A 558 1.66 -21.86 26.75
N THR A 559 2.82 -22.52 26.85
CA THR A 559 4.03 -22.13 26.11
C THR A 559 4.07 -22.81 24.74
N VAL A 560 4.58 -22.10 23.75
CA VAL A 560 4.72 -22.57 22.37
C VAL A 560 6.18 -22.48 21.94
N TYR A 561 6.56 -23.35 21.01
CA TYR A 561 7.90 -23.42 20.46
C TYR A 561 7.96 -22.76 19.08
N THR A 562 9.01 -21.98 18.85
CA THR A 562 9.36 -21.45 17.53
C THR A 562 10.75 -21.93 17.17
N GLU A 563 10.90 -22.49 15.98
CA GLU A 563 12.17 -22.94 15.41
C GLU A 563 13.12 -21.77 15.14
N GLU A 564 14.39 -22.10 14.92
CA GLU A 564 15.41 -21.12 14.52
C GLU A 564 15.05 -20.47 13.17
N GLN A 565 15.21 -19.15 13.08
CA GLN A 565 14.92 -18.38 11.86
C GLN A 565 16.20 -17.73 11.30
N PRO A 566 16.77 -18.25 10.21
CA PRO A 566 17.88 -17.59 9.53
C PRO A 566 17.38 -16.37 8.76
N SER A 567 18.16 -15.28 8.80
CA SER A 567 17.96 -14.08 7.97
C SER A 567 19.30 -13.60 7.41
N ILE A 568 19.25 -12.73 6.40
CA ILE A 568 20.44 -12.13 5.77
C ILE A 568 21.28 -11.28 6.73
N TRP A 569 20.72 -10.83 7.85
CA TRP A 569 21.39 -9.96 8.83
C TRP A 569 21.83 -10.70 10.10
N SER A 570 21.01 -11.63 10.57
CA SER A 570 21.24 -12.41 11.79
C SER A 570 20.36 -13.66 11.80
N THR A 571 20.65 -14.60 12.71
CA THR A 571 19.77 -15.74 12.97
C THR A 571 19.04 -15.50 14.29
N THR A 572 17.71 -15.57 14.27
CA THR A 572 16.90 -15.59 15.50
C THR A 572 16.91 -17.01 16.06
N PRO A 573 17.42 -17.25 17.28
CA PRO A 573 17.47 -18.58 17.87
C PRO A 573 16.07 -19.16 18.09
N ALA A 574 15.98 -20.48 18.08
CA ALA A 574 14.79 -21.18 18.52
C ALA A 574 14.42 -20.79 19.96
N SER A 575 13.12 -20.73 20.26
CA SER A 575 12.66 -20.26 21.56
C SER A 575 11.34 -20.89 22.01
N TRP A 576 11.21 -20.98 23.33
CA TRP A 576 9.95 -21.26 24.00
C TRP A 576 9.44 -19.98 24.65
N ALA A 577 8.20 -19.61 24.39
CA ALA A 577 7.56 -18.45 24.98
C ALA A 577 6.10 -18.76 25.32
N PRO A 578 5.51 -18.10 26.34
CA PRO A 578 4.06 -18.10 26.49
C PRO A 578 3.39 -17.67 25.18
N SER A 579 2.31 -18.34 24.81
CA SER A 579 1.57 -18.05 23.57
C SER A 579 0.89 -16.67 23.58
N MET A 580 0.70 -16.08 24.75
CA MET A 580 0.21 -14.72 24.95
C MET A 580 0.94 -14.03 26.11
N ASN A 581 0.89 -12.70 26.17
CA ASN A 581 1.54 -11.90 27.19
C ASN A 581 0.93 -12.13 28.59
N LEU A 582 1.70 -12.81 29.45
CA LEU A 582 1.28 -13.15 30.80
C LEU A 582 1.12 -11.94 31.73
N GLU A 583 1.84 -10.85 31.51
CA GLU A 583 1.69 -9.64 32.34
C GLU A 583 0.39 -8.91 32.04
N VAL A 584 0.02 -8.83 30.75
CA VAL A 584 -1.30 -8.33 30.36
C VAL A 584 -2.39 -9.26 30.90
N ALA A 585 -2.24 -10.58 30.80
CA ALA A 585 -3.18 -11.54 31.37
C ALA A 585 -3.38 -11.34 32.88
N LYS A 586 -2.30 -11.15 33.66
CA LYS A 586 -2.38 -10.88 35.11
C LYS A 586 -3.07 -9.56 35.44
N SER A 587 -3.06 -8.61 34.51
CA SER A 587 -3.82 -7.36 34.64
C SER A 587 -5.32 -7.56 34.43
N VAL A 588 -5.75 -8.68 33.84
CA VAL A 588 -7.16 -9.03 33.55
C VAL A 588 -7.69 -10.07 34.55
N TYR A 589 -6.96 -11.15 34.77
CA TYR A 589 -7.42 -12.32 35.54
C TYR A 589 -6.94 -12.35 36.99
N GLY A 590 -7.66 -13.08 37.84
CA GLY A 590 -7.29 -13.28 39.25
C GLY A 590 -6.04 -14.15 39.42
N THR A 591 -5.97 -15.25 38.68
CA THR A 591 -4.81 -16.15 38.65
C THR A 591 -4.49 -16.53 37.21
N VAL A 592 -3.22 -16.44 36.83
CA VAL A 592 -2.71 -16.89 35.53
C VAL A 592 -1.67 -17.97 35.77
N ILE A 593 -1.88 -19.15 35.18
CA ILE A 593 -0.93 -20.27 35.20
C ILE A 593 -0.44 -20.56 33.78
N THR A 594 0.76 -21.11 33.68
CA THR A 594 1.41 -21.49 32.43
C THR A 594 2.26 -22.74 32.65
N ASP A 595 2.88 -23.25 31.59
CA ASP A 595 3.71 -24.43 31.68
C ASP A 595 4.94 -24.21 32.55
N THR A 596 5.34 -25.25 33.26
CA THR A 596 6.55 -25.22 34.08
C THR A 596 7.71 -25.80 33.29
N LYS A 597 8.78 -25.01 33.12
CA LYS A 597 10.01 -25.49 32.49
C LYS A 597 10.67 -26.57 33.36
N ILE A 598 10.88 -27.76 32.79
CA ILE A 598 11.53 -28.89 33.46
C ILE A 598 13.03 -28.93 33.12
N ASP A 599 13.35 -28.79 31.84
CA ASP A 599 14.71 -28.66 31.31
C ASP A 599 14.72 -27.74 30.08
N GLU A 600 15.81 -27.71 29.31
CA GLU A 600 15.97 -26.78 28.18
C GLU A 600 14.89 -26.92 27.10
N ASP A 601 14.43 -28.16 26.85
CA ASP A 601 13.54 -28.51 25.73
C ASP A 601 12.16 -29.02 26.18
N THR A 602 11.95 -29.19 27.48
CA THR A 602 10.74 -29.81 28.03
C THR A 602 9.97 -28.88 28.96
N TYR A 603 8.68 -28.73 28.68
CA TYR A 603 7.70 -28.01 29.49
C TYR A 603 6.61 -28.96 29.96
N GLU A 604 6.23 -28.86 31.24
CA GLU A 604 5.16 -29.65 31.84
C GLU A 604 3.90 -28.81 32.02
N VAL A 605 2.78 -29.31 31.51
CA VAL A 605 1.45 -28.70 31.68
C VAL A 605 1.00 -28.91 33.14
N PRO A 606 0.58 -27.85 33.86
CA PRO A 606 0.11 -27.97 35.24
C PRO A 606 -1.23 -28.73 35.32
N ASP A 607 -1.63 -29.13 36.54
CA ASP A 607 -2.98 -29.66 36.78
C ASP A 607 -4.04 -28.58 36.49
N LEU A 608 -4.83 -28.79 35.44
CA LEU A 608 -5.87 -27.86 35.01
C LEU A 608 -7.19 -28.04 35.76
N SER A 609 -7.27 -28.96 36.75
CA SER A 609 -8.52 -29.26 37.44
C SER A 609 -9.18 -28.05 38.13
N ASN A 610 -8.47 -26.97 38.41
CA ASN A 610 -9.03 -25.74 39.01
C ASN A 610 -8.98 -24.53 38.06
N VAL A 611 -8.78 -24.76 36.76
CA VAL A 611 -8.80 -23.73 35.73
C VAL A 611 -10.23 -23.48 35.28
N ASP A 612 -10.56 -22.20 35.08
CA ASP A 612 -11.87 -21.74 34.62
C ASP A 612 -11.93 -21.59 33.09
N LYS A 613 -10.79 -21.26 32.46
CA LYS A 613 -10.67 -21.08 31.01
C LYS A 613 -9.24 -21.32 30.55
N VAL A 614 -9.08 -21.94 29.38
CA VAL A 614 -7.81 -22.04 28.68
C VAL A 614 -7.81 -21.05 27.52
N ILE A 615 -6.74 -20.28 27.39
CA ILE A 615 -6.55 -19.34 26.27
C ILE A 615 -5.22 -19.67 25.59
N VAL A 616 -5.28 -20.00 24.30
CA VAL A 616 -4.10 -20.36 23.51
C VAL A 616 -3.90 -19.33 22.41
N GLY A 617 -2.76 -18.65 22.44
CA GLY A 617 -2.34 -17.78 21.34
C GLY A 617 -1.81 -18.61 20.15
N MET A 618 -2.18 -18.23 18.93
CA MET A 618 -1.64 -18.81 17.70
C MET A 618 -1.23 -17.70 16.72
N ARG A 619 -0.23 -17.96 15.89
CA ARG A 619 0.10 -17.12 14.73
C ARG A 619 -0.32 -17.82 13.45
N SER A 620 -0.48 -17.08 12.34
CA SER A 620 -0.58 -17.72 11.01
C SER A 620 0.60 -18.68 10.78
N PRO A 621 0.45 -19.76 9.98
CA PRO A 621 1.56 -20.64 9.63
C PRO A 621 2.73 -19.86 9.03
N MET A 622 3.89 -19.98 9.67
CA MET A 622 5.08 -19.19 9.34
C MET A 622 6.07 -20.04 8.54
N ASN A 623 6.21 -19.72 7.26
CA ASN A 623 7.12 -20.41 6.34
C ASN A 623 8.58 -19.88 6.38
N GLY A 624 8.81 -18.79 7.11
CA GLY A 624 10.09 -18.08 7.24
C GLY A 624 9.91 -16.56 7.19
N GLY A 625 11.01 -15.81 7.12
CA GLY A 625 10.98 -14.35 7.03
C GLY A 625 10.92 -13.82 5.59
N LEU A 626 10.46 -12.58 5.41
CA LEU A 626 10.35 -11.90 4.10
C LEU A 626 11.65 -11.95 3.28
N PHE A 627 12.80 -11.79 3.95
CA PHE A 627 14.11 -11.68 3.31
C PHE A 627 14.95 -12.96 3.40
N SER A 628 14.38 -14.10 3.79
CA SER A 628 15.14 -15.35 4.01
C SER A 628 15.11 -16.34 2.83
N GLY A 629 14.65 -15.90 1.64
CA GLY A 629 14.59 -16.75 0.44
C GLY A 629 13.60 -17.91 0.55
N VAL A 630 12.54 -17.72 1.31
CA VAL A 630 11.51 -18.73 1.60
C VAL A 630 10.90 -19.26 0.29
N GLY A 631 10.69 -20.58 0.24
CA GLY A 631 10.24 -21.30 -0.95
C GLY A 631 11.35 -21.71 -1.92
N GLN A 632 12.62 -21.40 -1.64
CA GLN A 632 13.78 -21.79 -2.43
C GLN A 632 14.92 -22.35 -1.55
N TYR A 633 15.68 -23.31 -2.06
CA TYR A 633 16.94 -23.78 -1.45
C TYR A 633 17.90 -24.30 -2.51
N THR A 634 19.18 -24.44 -2.17
CA THR A 634 20.18 -25.08 -3.01
C THR A 634 20.48 -26.47 -2.47
N ASP A 635 20.43 -27.50 -3.33
CA ASP A 635 20.77 -28.86 -2.94
C ASP A 635 22.30 -29.11 -2.87
N ASP A 636 22.70 -30.28 -2.39
CA ASP A 636 24.11 -30.67 -2.23
C ASP A 636 24.91 -30.64 -3.55
N ASP A 637 24.22 -30.76 -4.68
CA ASP A 637 24.81 -30.71 -6.02
C ASP A 637 24.90 -29.26 -6.57
N GLY A 638 24.46 -28.27 -5.79
CA GLY A 638 24.48 -26.85 -6.16
C GLY A 638 23.30 -26.41 -7.03
N ASN A 639 22.26 -27.23 -7.17
CA ASN A 639 21.09 -26.88 -7.97
C ASN A 639 20.06 -26.16 -7.10
N VAL A 640 19.47 -25.12 -7.67
CA VAL A 640 18.32 -24.44 -7.06
C VAL A 640 17.08 -25.34 -7.15
N LYS A 641 16.38 -25.47 -6.02
CA LYS A 641 15.16 -26.23 -5.82
C LYS A 641 14.12 -25.37 -5.11
N TYR A 642 12.86 -25.76 -5.26
CA TYR A 642 11.72 -25.04 -4.70
C TYR A 642 10.89 -25.97 -3.80
N TYR A 643 10.28 -25.40 -2.76
CA TYR A 643 9.38 -26.11 -1.84
C TYR A 643 8.10 -25.29 -1.62
N PRO A 644 6.96 -25.94 -1.33
CA PRO A 644 5.69 -25.23 -1.16
C PRO A 644 5.67 -24.39 0.12
N LEU A 645 4.96 -23.26 0.05
CA LEU A 645 4.58 -22.49 1.23
C LEU A 645 3.24 -23.01 1.74
N SER A 646 3.19 -23.40 3.00
CA SER A 646 2.03 -24.04 3.62
C SER A 646 1.18 -23.03 4.39
N LEU A 647 -0.14 -23.16 4.27
CA LEU A 647 -1.13 -22.48 5.10
C LEU A 647 -1.72 -23.38 6.19
N GLN A 648 -1.17 -24.59 6.36
CA GLN A 648 -1.41 -25.47 7.52
C GLN A 648 -0.15 -25.59 8.37
N TYR A 649 -0.29 -25.99 9.64
CA TYR A 649 0.81 -26.05 10.61
C TYR A 649 1.62 -27.34 10.49
N SER A 650 0.95 -28.49 10.34
CA SER A 650 1.70 -29.73 10.10
C SER A 650 2.34 -29.73 8.72
N THR A 651 3.38 -30.55 8.59
CA THR A 651 4.14 -30.70 7.35
C THR A 651 3.24 -31.05 6.16
N TYR A 652 3.38 -30.31 5.07
CA TYR A 652 2.65 -30.50 3.81
C TYR A 652 3.61 -30.96 2.70
N THR A 653 3.21 -31.97 1.93
CA THR A 653 3.92 -32.40 0.71
C THR A 653 3.08 -32.09 -0.52
N ALA A 654 3.65 -31.37 -1.48
CA ALA A 654 2.96 -30.94 -2.68
C ALA A 654 2.93 -32.02 -3.76
N ASP A 655 2.17 -33.09 -3.54
CA ASP A 655 2.00 -34.21 -4.47
C ASP A 655 0.56 -34.40 -4.98
N GLY A 656 -0.34 -33.47 -4.64
CA GLY A 656 -1.73 -33.44 -5.08
C GLY A 656 -1.91 -33.17 -6.58
N ASP A 657 -3.15 -33.39 -7.07
CA ASP A 657 -3.48 -33.27 -8.49
C ASP A 657 -3.43 -31.81 -9.00
N ASN A 658 -3.70 -30.84 -8.13
CA ASN A 658 -3.68 -29.40 -8.48
C ASN A 658 -2.27 -28.78 -8.44
N VAL A 659 -1.27 -29.48 -7.91
CA VAL A 659 0.10 -28.97 -7.87
C VAL A 659 0.70 -28.91 -9.27
N ARG A 660 1.09 -27.71 -9.71
CA ARG A 660 1.72 -27.50 -11.03
C ARG A 660 3.04 -28.25 -11.11
N LYS A 661 3.15 -29.22 -12.04
CA LYS A 661 4.38 -29.97 -12.34
C LYS A 661 5.40 -29.20 -13.18
N THR A 662 4.94 -28.13 -13.82
CA THR A 662 5.75 -27.23 -14.63
C THR A 662 5.33 -25.80 -14.30
N SER A 663 6.29 -24.94 -13.98
CA SER A 663 6.03 -23.52 -13.74
C SER A 663 5.56 -22.81 -15.01
N ILE A 664 4.84 -21.69 -14.84
CA ILE A 664 4.42 -20.83 -15.95
C ILE A 664 5.65 -20.22 -16.64
N THR A 665 6.67 -19.90 -15.85
CA THR A 665 7.87 -19.24 -16.33
C THR A 665 9.12 -19.68 -15.54
N GLY A 666 10.26 -19.20 -16.00
CA GLY A 666 11.56 -19.43 -15.40
C GLY A 666 12.66 -18.86 -16.29
N ASP A 667 13.86 -18.73 -15.71
CA ASP A 667 15.02 -18.21 -16.44
C ASP A 667 15.37 -19.14 -17.61
N VAL A 668 15.90 -18.57 -18.70
CA VAL A 668 16.45 -19.37 -19.80
C VAL A 668 17.80 -19.92 -19.37
N LEU A 669 17.92 -21.23 -19.30
CA LEU A 669 19.13 -21.93 -18.89
C LEU A 669 20.16 -21.95 -20.02
N ALA A 670 21.41 -22.27 -19.68
CA ALA A 670 22.53 -22.29 -20.63
C ALA A 670 22.34 -23.25 -21.82
N ASP A 671 21.49 -24.28 -21.67
CA ASP A 671 21.15 -25.22 -22.73
C ASP A 671 19.96 -24.77 -23.61
N GLY A 672 19.40 -23.59 -23.32
CA GLY A 672 18.26 -23.00 -24.02
C GLY A 672 16.89 -23.49 -23.54
N THR A 673 16.84 -24.36 -22.53
CA THR A 673 15.57 -24.74 -21.88
C THR A 673 15.13 -23.68 -20.87
N LYS A 674 13.84 -23.68 -20.51
CA LYS A 674 13.34 -22.84 -19.41
C LYS A 674 13.49 -23.56 -18.07
N GLU A 675 13.95 -22.84 -17.05
CA GLU A 675 13.92 -23.29 -15.66
C GLU A 675 12.50 -23.73 -15.28
N ASN A 676 12.37 -24.92 -14.71
CA ASN A 676 11.13 -25.33 -14.08
C ASN A 676 11.19 -25.00 -12.59
N ARG A 677 10.38 -24.04 -12.16
CA ARG A 677 10.30 -23.53 -10.80
C ARG A 677 9.25 -24.22 -9.93
N SER A 678 8.64 -25.28 -10.46
CA SER A 678 7.70 -26.14 -9.73
C SER A 678 8.33 -26.75 -8.48
N TYR A 679 7.53 -26.83 -7.41
CA TYR A 679 7.86 -27.54 -6.17
C TYR A 679 7.14 -28.90 -6.06
N TYR A 680 6.66 -29.47 -7.16
CA TYR A 680 5.96 -30.77 -7.15
C TYR A 680 6.81 -31.86 -6.48
N GLY A 681 6.22 -32.55 -5.49
CA GLY A 681 6.87 -33.54 -4.63
C GLY A 681 7.75 -32.95 -3.53
N GLY A 682 7.85 -31.62 -3.43
CA GLY A 682 8.54 -30.91 -2.35
C GLY A 682 7.70 -30.87 -1.07
N THR A 683 8.37 -30.65 0.05
CA THR A 683 7.76 -30.60 1.38
C THR A 683 7.96 -29.23 2.01
N SER A 684 6.91 -28.68 2.62
CA SER A 684 6.90 -27.38 3.29
C SER A 684 7.84 -27.35 4.50
N ARG A 685 8.15 -26.13 4.97
CA ARG A 685 9.02 -25.90 6.12
C ARG A 685 8.40 -24.81 6.98
N LEU A 686 7.81 -25.21 8.10
CA LEU A 686 7.18 -24.29 9.05
C LEU A 686 8.11 -24.09 10.24
N ILE A 687 8.12 -22.88 10.78
CA ILE A 687 8.92 -22.54 11.98
C ILE A 687 8.08 -22.44 13.25
N ASN A 688 6.75 -22.56 13.14
CA ASN A 688 5.81 -22.44 14.26
C ASN A 688 4.79 -23.59 14.35
N GLU A 689 5.17 -24.82 13.96
CA GLU A 689 4.34 -26.01 14.24
C GLU A 689 4.04 -26.14 15.75
N GLY A 690 4.92 -25.60 16.60
CA GLY A 690 4.74 -25.49 18.05
C GLY A 690 3.48 -24.73 18.50
N ASP A 691 2.89 -23.87 17.65
CA ASP A 691 1.62 -23.20 17.95
C ASP A 691 0.46 -24.21 17.94
N LEU A 692 0.43 -25.14 16.98
CA LEU A 692 -0.55 -26.24 16.94
C LEU A 692 -0.34 -27.20 18.12
N ASP A 693 0.91 -27.55 18.43
CA ASP A 693 1.24 -28.38 19.59
C ASP A 693 0.71 -27.79 20.89
N GLY A 694 0.79 -26.47 21.07
CA GLY A 694 0.26 -25.76 22.24
C GLY A 694 -1.24 -25.99 22.40
N VAL A 695 -2.01 -25.90 21.31
CA VAL A 695 -3.46 -26.18 21.31
C VAL A 695 -3.72 -27.65 21.65
N LEU A 696 -3.07 -28.58 20.95
CA LEU A 696 -3.34 -30.02 21.13
C LEU A 696 -2.95 -30.51 22.54
N LYS A 697 -1.87 -29.98 23.13
CA LYS A 697 -1.49 -30.27 24.52
C LYS A 697 -2.50 -29.71 25.51
N ALA A 698 -2.98 -28.49 25.30
CA ALA A 698 -4.01 -27.88 26.13
C ALA A 698 -5.32 -28.69 26.09
N VAL A 699 -5.77 -29.10 24.90
CA VAL A 699 -6.94 -29.97 24.70
C VAL A 699 -6.77 -31.28 25.49
N ALA A 700 -5.65 -32.00 25.29
CA ALA A 700 -5.39 -33.25 25.98
C ALA A 700 -5.35 -33.08 27.53
N ALA A 701 -4.82 -31.96 28.01
CA ALA A 701 -4.76 -31.66 29.43
C ALA A 701 -6.15 -31.37 30.03
N VAL A 702 -7.02 -30.65 29.31
CA VAL A 702 -8.42 -30.43 29.70
C VAL A 702 -9.18 -31.75 29.75
N GLU A 703 -9.07 -32.57 28.70
CA GLU A 703 -9.71 -33.89 28.64
C GLU A 703 -9.31 -34.78 29.84
N ALA A 704 -8.05 -34.75 30.25
CA ALA A 704 -7.55 -35.52 31.39
C ALA A 704 -8.20 -35.12 32.73
N THR A 705 -8.72 -33.90 32.87
CA THR A 705 -9.44 -33.46 34.08
C THR A 705 -10.85 -34.06 34.20
N ASN A 706 -11.43 -34.54 33.09
CA ASN A 706 -12.85 -34.92 32.96
C ASN A 706 -13.81 -33.78 33.37
N LYS A 707 -13.40 -32.52 33.16
CA LYS A 707 -14.22 -31.32 33.38
C LYS A 707 -14.51 -30.65 32.06
N ASP A 708 -15.57 -29.86 32.08
CA ASP A 708 -15.96 -28.98 30.99
C ASP A 708 -15.26 -27.64 31.20
N ILE A 709 -14.06 -27.48 30.62
CA ILE A 709 -13.25 -26.27 30.73
C ILE A 709 -13.14 -25.67 29.32
N PRO A 710 -13.65 -24.45 29.08
CA PRO A 710 -13.64 -23.85 27.75
C PRO A 710 -12.22 -23.55 27.27
N ILE A 711 -11.96 -23.85 26.00
CA ILE A 711 -10.71 -23.58 25.29
C ILE A 711 -10.98 -22.51 24.23
N VAL A 712 -10.33 -21.36 24.39
CA VAL A 712 -10.39 -20.24 23.44
C VAL A 712 -9.06 -20.12 22.71
N VAL A 713 -9.10 -20.14 21.38
CA VAL A 713 -7.95 -19.81 20.55
C VAL A 713 -7.99 -18.34 20.16
N SER A 714 -6.90 -17.63 20.38
CA SER A 714 -6.67 -16.28 19.86
C SER A 714 -5.61 -16.33 18.78
N MET A 715 -6.01 -16.15 17.53
CA MET A 715 -5.08 -16.10 16.40
C MET A 715 -4.67 -14.66 16.08
N ASN A 716 -3.37 -14.37 16.15
CA ASN A 716 -2.77 -13.20 15.53
C ASN A 716 -2.40 -13.54 14.08
N ALA A 717 -3.30 -13.23 13.16
CA ALA A 717 -3.18 -13.55 11.75
C ALA A 717 -2.43 -12.45 10.97
N SER A 718 -1.53 -12.86 10.08
CA SER A 718 -0.90 -12.01 9.07
C SER A 718 -1.35 -12.37 7.64
N GLY A 719 -2.35 -13.24 7.54
CA GLY A 719 -2.88 -13.82 6.31
C GLY A 719 -3.75 -15.03 6.65
N PRO A 720 -4.37 -15.66 5.64
CA PRO A 720 -5.26 -16.79 5.82
C PRO A 720 -4.53 -18.02 6.36
N ALA A 721 -5.26 -18.86 7.11
CA ALA A 721 -4.75 -20.12 7.65
C ALA A 721 -5.80 -21.24 7.52
N ILE A 722 -5.33 -22.47 7.34
CA ILE A 722 -6.15 -23.69 7.31
C ILE A 722 -6.40 -24.12 8.76
N MET A 723 -7.66 -24.04 9.18
CA MET A 723 -8.07 -24.25 10.58
C MET A 723 -8.38 -25.71 10.94
N ALA A 724 -8.36 -26.60 9.94
CA ALA A 724 -8.82 -27.99 10.04
C ALA A 724 -8.11 -28.84 11.10
N GLU A 725 -6.88 -28.47 11.47
CA GLU A 725 -6.04 -29.27 12.39
C GLU A 725 -6.48 -29.14 13.86
N PHE A 726 -7.21 -28.07 14.22
CA PHE A 726 -7.58 -27.79 15.62
C PHE A 726 -8.99 -27.26 15.84
N GLU A 727 -9.68 -26.72 14.83
CA GLU A 727 -10.95 -26.00 15.04
C GLU A 727 -11.99 -26.86 15.75
N ASP A 728 -12.15 -28.12 15.38
CA ASP A 728 -13.14 -29.05 15.94
C ASP A 728 -12.91 -29.41 17.42
N LYS A 729 -11.75 -29.05 17.99
CA LYS A 729 -11.33 -29.38 19.36
C LYS A 729 -11.42 -28.21 20.35
N VAL A 730 -11.80 -27.02 19.89
CA VAL A 730 -11.84 -25.79 20.70
C VAL A 730 -13.22 -25.16 20.66
N ASP A 731 -13.57 -24.40 21.70
CA ASP A 731 -14.94 -23.88 21.88
C ASP A 731 -15.14 -22.53 21.22
N ALA A 732 -14.13 -21.67 21.21
CA ALA A 732 -14.18 -20.38 20.54
C ALA A 732 -12.86 -20.01 19.86
N ILE A 733 -12.97 -19.25 18.76
CA ILE A 733 -11.81 -18.74 18.02
C ILE A 733 -12.04 -17.26 17.72
N VAL A 734 -11.10 -16.42 18.15
CA VAL A 734 -11.00 -15.01 17.76
C VAL A 734 -9.75 -14.80 16.91
N VAL A 735 -9.87 -13.99 15.86
CA VAL A 735 -8.81 -13.64 14.94
C VAL A 735 -8.58 -12.13 15.03
N GLY A 736 -7.36 -11.74 15.37
CA GLY A 736 -6.88 -10.36 15.29
C GLY A 736 -5.78 -10.24 14.24
N PHE A 737 -5.62 -9.06 13.67
CA PHE A 737 -4.56 -8.76 12.70
C PHE A 737 -3.68 -7.67 13.29
N SER A 738 -2.62 -8.09 14.00
CA SER A 738 -1.70 -7.21 14.75
C SER A 738 -2.41 -6.24 15.72
N VAL A 739 -3.27 -6.78 16.59
CA VAL A 739 -3.89 -6.04 17.70
C VAL A 739 -3.19 -6.36 19.04
N SER A 740 -3.43 -5.54 20.06
CA SER A 740 -2.92 -5.80 21.41
C SER A 740 -3.56 -7.01 22.07
N ASP A 741 -2.80 -7.75 22.87
CA ASP A 741 -3.35 -8.83 23.73
C ASP A 741 -4.43 -8.29 24.67
N LYS A 742 -4.32 -7.03 25.09
CA LYS A 742 -5.34 -6.38 25.91
C LYS A 742 -6.68 -6.28 25.18
N ALA A 743 -6.68 -5.89 23.90
CA ALA A 743 -7.90 -5.85 23.09
C ALA A 743 -8.51 -7.25 22.94
N ILE A 744 -7.67 -8.28 22.73
CA ILE A 744 -8.13 -9.67 22.70
C ILE A 744 -8.81 -10.07 24.01
N TYR A 745 -8.18 -9.84 25.16
CA TYR A 745 -8.79 -10.20 26.44
C TYR A 745 -10.10 -9.44 26.70
N ASP A 746 -10.21 -8.17 26.31
CA ASP A 746 -11.47 -7.44 26.46
C ASP A 746 -12.60 -8.02 25.60
N VAL A 747 -12.29 -8.55 24.41
CA VAL A 747 -13.27 -9.27 23.58
C VAL A 747 -13.60 -10.65 24.18
N VAL A 748 -12.60 -11.43 24.57
CA VAL A 748 -12.78 -12.80 25.13
C VAL A 748 -13.56 -12.79 26.46
N GLU A 749 -13.41 -11.74 27.26
CA GLU A 749 -14.15 -11.56 28.51
C GLU A 749 -15.49 -10.83 28.34
N GLY A 750 -15.85 -10.45 27.10
CA GLY A 750 -17.15 -9.85 26.82
C GLY A 750 -17.30 -8.38 27.22
N ASN A 751 -16.18 -7.68 27.43
CA ASN A 751 -16.15 -6.24 27.68
C ASN A 751 -16.43 -5.45 26.39
N HIS A 752 -16.22 -6.06 25.23
CA HIS A 752 -16.58 -5.53 23.93
C HIS A 752 -17.24 -6.62 23.07
N GLU A 753 -18.29 -6.26 22.34
CA GLU A 753 -18.92 -7.17 21.38
C GLU A 753 -18.04 -7.27 20.12
N PRO A 754 -17.67 -8.48 19.65
CA PRO A 754 -16.92 -8.62 18.41
C PRO A 754 -17.69 -8.05 17.22
N LYS A 755 -16.98 -7.31 16.36
CA LYS A 755 -17.57 -6.66 15.17
C LYS A 755 -16.76 -6.86 13.89
N GLY A 756 -15.54 -7.39 13.99
CA GLY A 756 -14.66 -7.57 12.85
C GLY A 756 -15.25 -8.58 11.87
N LEU A 757 -14.87 -8.42 10.61
CA LEU A 757 -15.20 -9.34 9.52
C LEU A 757 -13.89 -9.79 8.84
N LEU A 758 -13.83 -11.02 8.35
CA LEU A 758 -12.66 -11.52 7.64
C LEU A 758 -12.40 -10.69 6.36
N PRO A 759 -11.22 -10.06 6.21
CA PRO A 759 -10.86 -9.34 4.99
C PRO A 759 -10.35 -10.25 3.86
N MET A 760 -10.27 -11.57 4.11
CA MET A 760 -9.80 -12.59 3.17
C MET A 760 -10.46 -13.95 3.47
N GLN A 761 -10.58 -14.80 2.46
CA GLN A 761 -10.99 -16.20 2.54
C GLN A 761 -9.99 -17.06 3.31
N PHE A 762 -10.48 -17.90 4.22
CA PHE A 762 -9.66 -18.90 4.90
C PHE A 762 -9.87 -20.28 4.26
N PRO A 763 -8.83 -20.88 3.64
CA PRO A 763 -8.99 -22.06 2.79
C PRO A 763 -9.29 -23.33 3.59
N ALA A 764 -10.02 -24.25 2.95
CA ALA A 764 -10.38 -25.54 3.54
C ALA A 764 -9.18 -26.48 3.70
N ASN A 765 -8.21 -26.43 2.78
CA ASN A 765 -7.03 -27.31 2.74
C ASN A 765 -5.99 -26.79 1.72
N MET A 766 -4.82 -27.42 1.65
CA MET A 766 -3.79 -27.03 0.69
C MET A 766 -4.17 -27.33 -0.77
N ASP A 767 -5.06 -28.30 -1.06
CA ASP A 767 -5.42 -28.62 -2.45
C ASP A 767 -6.16 -27.47 -3.14
N THR A 768 -7.06 -26.77 -2.42
CA THR A 768 -7.67 -25.53 -2.96
C THR A 768 -6.65 -24.40 -3.10
N VAL A 769 -5.64 -24.33 -2.23
CA VAL A 769 -4.56 -23.33 -2.33
C VAL A 769 -3.67 -23.60 -3.54
N GLU A 770 -3.45 -24.86 -3.91
CA GLU A 770 -2.72 -25.22 -5.12
C GLU A 770 -3.54 -25.00 -6.39
N ALA A 771 -4.87 -25.07 -6.29
CA ALA A 771 -5.79 -24.80 -7.39
C ALA A 771 -6.02 -23.31 -7.67
N ASN A 772 -5.74 -22.45 -6.68
CA ASN A 772 -5.84 -20.99 -6.79
C ASN A 772 -5.04 -20.45 -7.97
N TYR A 773 -5.65 -19.50 -8.67
CA TYR A 773 -4.94 -18.64 -9.61
C TYR A 773 -4.35 -17.47 -8.84
N GLU A 774 -3.02 -17.32 -8.91
CA GLU A 774 -2.30 -16.35 -8.08
C GLU A 774 -2.78 -14.90 -8.24
N ASP A 775 -3.45 -14.56 -9.34
CA ASP A 775 -3.99 -13.24 -9.65
C ASP A 775 -5.51 -13.08 -9.44
N ILE A 776 -6.21 -14.10 -8.93
CA ILE A 776 -7.68 -14.11 -8.75
C ILE A 776 -8.03 -14.14 -7.27
N ALA A 777 -8.90 -13.22 -6.83
CA ALA A 777 -9.53 -13.25 -5.52
C ALA A 777 -10.77 -14.16 -5.52
N PHE A 778 -11.19 -14.63 -4.35
CA PHE A 778 -12.44 -15.39 -4.17
C PHE A 778 -12.56 -16.71 -4.95
N ASP A 779 -11.43 -17.38 -5.19
CA ASP A 779 -11.37 -18.68 -5.87
C ASP A 779 -10.95 -19.83 -4.94
N LEU A 780 -10.94 -19.61 -3.63
CA LEU A 780 -10.71 -20.65 -2.63
C LEU A 780 -12.01 -21.33 -2.20
N ASP A 781 -11.96 -22.65 -2.08
CA ASP A 781 -12.94 -23.39 -1.28
C ASP A 781 -12.66 -23.09 0.20
N CYS A 782 -13.54 -22.32 0.84
CA CYS A 782 -13.36 -21.88 2.22
C CYS A 782 -13.61 -23.01 3.24
N TYR A 783 -12.92 -22.93 4.38
CA TYR A 783 -13.12 -23.86 5.49
C TYR A 783 -14.55 -23.74 6.06
N VAL A 784 -15.17 -24.89 6.34
CA VAL A 784 -16.47 -24.98 7.02
C VAL A 784 -16.25 -25.58 8.39
N ASP A 785 -16.58 -24.82 9.43
CA ASP A 785 -16.35 -25.19 10.82
C ASP A 785 -17.33 -26.26 11.32
N SER A 786 -17.07 -26.78 12.52
CA SER A 786 -17.93 -27.80 13.15
C SER A 786 -19.35 -27.30 13.52
N GLN A 787 -19.60 -25.99 13.47
CA GLN A 787 -20.91 -25.36 13.65
C GLN A 787 -21.64 -25.11 12.31
N GLY A 788 -21.00 -25.40 11.18
CA GLY A 788 -21.52 -25.19 9.84
C GLY A 788 -21.34 -23.79 9.28
N ASN A 789 -20.49 -22.96 9.89
CA ASN A 789 -20.13 -21.65 9.38
C ASN A 789 -18.98 -21.75 8.37
N THR A 790 -19.01 -20.91 7.34
CA THR A 790 -17.96 -20.84 6.32
C THR A 790 -17.07 -19.64 6.57
N TYR A 791 -15.76 -19.84 6.65
CA TYR A 791 -14.78 -18.76 6.88
C TYR A 791 -14.44 -18.04 5.56
N ASP A 792 -15.48 -17.43 4.97
CA ASP A 792 -15.42 -16.68 3.73
C ASP A 792 -15.11 -15.19 3.98
N PHE A 793 -14.84 -14.44 2.92
CA PHE A 793 -14.73 -12.99 2.99
C PHE A 793 -15.99 -12.36 3.60
N ALA A 794 -15.79 -11.31 4.41
CA ALA A 794 -16.81 -10.63 5.19
C ALA A 794 -17.56 -11.50 6.22
N TYR A 795 -17.06 -12.68 6.57
CA TYR A 795 -17.61 -13.50 7.66
C TYR A 795 -17.14 -13.03 9.04
N GLY A 796 -18.03 -13.09 10.02
CA GLY A 796 -17.73 -12.86 11.44
C GLY A 796 -18.97 -13.07 12.31
N LEU A 797 -18.75 -13.37 13.59
CA LEU A 797 -19.79 -13.55 14.60
C LEU A 797 -19.80 -12.38 15.59
N ASN A 798 -20.99 -12.03 16.09
CA ASN A 798 -21.19 -11.22 17.29
C ASN A 798 -21.97 -12.05 18.34
N TRP A 799 -22.44 -11.43 19.43
CA TRP A 799 -23.18 -12.18 20.46
C TRP A 799 -24.54 -12.71 19.99
N SER A 800 -25.06 -12.19 18.87
CA SER A 800 -26.34 -12.61 18.28
C SER A 800 -26.19 -13.64 17.16
N GLY A 801 -24.96 -14.00 16.77
CA GLY A 801 -24.66 -14.94 15.68
C GLY A 801 -23.90 -14.29 14.53
N ILE A 802 -24.12 -14.79 13.31
CA ILE A 802 -23.46 -14.29 12.10
C ILE A 802 -23.84 -12.81 11.87
N ILE A 803 -22.82 -11.99 11.64
CA ILE A 803 -23.00 -10.57 11.30
C ILE A 803 -23.57 -10.47 9.87
N ASP A 804 -24.69 -9.75 9.72
CA ASP A 804 -25.33 -9.43 8.42
C ASP A 804 -25.81 -7.97 8.43
N ASP A 805 -24.88 -7.05 8.65
CA ASP A 805 -25.14 -5.62 8.72
C ASP A 805 -24.92 -4.91 7.36
N ALA A 806 -24.84 -3.58 7.37
CA ALA A 806 -24.65 -2.79 6.14
C ALA A 806 -23.29 -3.04 5.48
N ARG A 807 -22.24 -3.35 6.25
CA ARG A 807 -20.88 -3.59 5.74
C ARG A 807 -20.86 -4.86 4.91
N VAL A 808 -21.44 -5.94 5.42
CA VAL A 808 -21.58 -7.21 4.70
C VAL A 808 -22.32 -6.98 3.37
N LYS A 809 -23.43 -6.24 3.38
CA LYS A 809 -24.20 -5.94 2.16
C LYS A 809 -23.47 -5.04 1.16
N GLU A 810 -22.54 -4.23 1.64
CA GLU A 810 -21.76 -3.33 0.79
C GLU A 810 -20.63 -4.07 0.06
N TYR A 811 -19.99 -5.03 0.70
CA TYR A 811 -18.78 -5.67 0.19
C TYR A 811 -18.96 -7.14 -0.24
N VAL A 812 -19.98 -7.85 0.26
CA VAL A 812 -20.24 -9.21 -0.19
C VAL A 812 -20.72 -9.19 -1.64
N HIS A 813 -19.93 -9.84 -2.49
CA HIS A 813 -20.31 -10.14 -3.85
C HIS A 813 -21.45 -11.15 -3.81
N ASN A 814 -22.68 -10.67 -4.00
CA ASN A 814 -23.79 -11.58 -4.26
C ASN A 814 -23.43 -12.34 -5.55
N ASN A 815 -23.26 -13.66 -5.50
CA ASN A 815 -23.09 -14.54 -6.68
C ASN A 815 -24.23 -14.41 -7.74
N ASN A 816 -25.23 -13.54 -7.49
CA ASN A 816 -26.36 -13.19 -8.34
C ASN A 816 -26.41 -11.71 -8.76
N GLU A 817 -25.47 -10.85 -8.32
CA GLU A 817 -25.42 -9.48 -8.78
C GLU A 817 -24.73 -9.38 -10.15
N VAL A 818 -25.30 -8.51 -10.97
CA VAL A 818 -24.92 -8.34 -12.37
C VAL A 818 -23.56 -7.68 -12.43
N VAL A 819 -22.50 -8.45 -12.67
CA VAL A 819 -21.14 -7.91 -12.66
C VAL A 819 -20.82 -7.12 -13.94
N ARG A 820 -21.51 -7.40 -15.07
CA ARG A 820 -21.41 -6.61 -16.32
C ARG A 820 -22.73 -6.55 -17.10
N GLU A 821 -23.19 -5.35 -17.48
CA GLU A 821 -24.19 -5.20 -18.55
C GLU A 821 -23.48 -5.10 -19.91
N LEU A 822 -23.82 -6.01 -20.83
CA LEU A 822 -23.47 -5.85 -22.25
C LEU A 822 -24.66 -5.25 -23.00
N GLN A 823 -24.49 -4.04 -23.53
CA GLN A 823 -25.42 -3.49 -24.53
C GLN A 823 -24.96 -3.89 -25.93
N LEU A 824 -25.75 -4.72 -26.61
CA LEU A 824 -25.56 -5.03 -28.02
C LEU A 824 -26.48 -4.16 -28.88
N THR A 825 -25.96 -3.64 -29.99
CA THR A 825 -26.77 -2.86 -30.94
C THR A 825 -27.37 -3.77 -31.99
N ALA A 826 -28.52 -3.38 -32.57
CA ALA A 826 -29.17 -4.15 -33.63
C ALA A 826 -28.27 -4.39 -34.87
N SER A 827 -27.21 -3.60 -35.07
CA SER A 827 -26.21 -3.84 -36.13
C SER A 827 -25.32 -5.05 -35.90
N ASP A 828 -25.21 -5.55 -34.66
CA ASP A 828 -24.49 -6.80 -34.34
C ASP A 828 -25.31 -8.05 -34.69
N PHE A 829 -26.60 -7.87 -35.01
CA PHE A 829 -27.52 -8.93 -35.36
C PHE A 829 -28.18 -8.66 -36.71
N ALA A 830 -27.66 -9.26 -37.78
CA ALA A 830 -28.46 -9.50 -38.98
C ALA A 830 -29.48 -10.63 -38.69
N LEU A 831 -30.40 -10.41 -37.75
CA LEU A 831 -31.53 -11.30 -37.49
C LEU A 831 -32.64 -10.97 -38.50
N THR A 832 -32.66 -11.70 -39.60
CA THR A 832 -33.88 -11.87 -40.39
C THR A 832 -34.34 -13.31 -40.20
N ASN A 833 -35.41 -13.47 -39.42
CA ASN A 833 -36.23 -14.66 -39.21
C ASN A 833 -35.52 -15.99 -38.90
N ALA A 834 -35.71 -16.42 -37.64
CA ALA A 834 -35.94 -17.82 -37.24
C ALA A 834 -35.05 -18.90 -37.88
N GLU A 835 -33.73 -18.83 -37.67
CA GLU A 835 -32.87 -20.01 -37.71
C GLU A 835 -31.92 -19.94 -36.51
N ALA A 836 -31.90 -21.01 -35.71
CA ALA A 836 -30.95 -21.16 -34.62
C ALA A 836 -29.53 -21.23 -35.21
N LYS A 837 -28.70 -20.23 -34.92
CA LYS A 837 -27.26 -20.28 -35.17
C LYS A 837 -26.54 -20.45 -33.85
N THR A 838 -25.59 -21.38 -33.83
CA THR A 838 -24.54 -21.48 -32.81
C THR A 838 -23.77 -20.16 -32.79
N ILE A 839 -23.74 -19.49 -31.64
CA ILE A 839 -22.94 -18.29 -31.45
C ILE A 839 -21.56 -18.73 -30.99
N ASP A 840 -20.53 -18.24 -31.67
CA ASP A 840 -19.13 -18.51 -31.33
C ASP A 840 -18.80 -17.90 -29.97
N ALA A 841 -18.64 -18.74 -28.94
CA ALA A 841 -18.31 -18.31 -27.58
C ALA A 841 -17.02 -17.48 -27.53
N LYS A 842 -16.08 -17.73 -28.45
CA LYS A 842 -14.83 -16.97 -28.56
C LYS A 842 -15.07 -15.51 -28.94
N GLY A 843 -16.03 -15.25 -29.82
CA GLY A 843 -16.40 -13.88 -30.23
C GLY A 843 -17.16 -13.09 -29.15
N ILE A 844 -17.81 -13.79 -28.20
CA ILE A 844 -18.40 -13.15 -27.01
C ILE A 844 -17.31 -12.85 -25.98
N LEU A 845 -16.39 -13.80 -25.74
CA LEU A 845 -15.29 -13.64 -24.80
C LEU A 845 -14.34 -12.51 -25.24
N GLU A 846 -13.97 -12.45 -26.53
CA GLU A 846 -13.16 -11.37 -27.11
C GLU A 846 -13.84 -10.01 -27.01
N LYS A 847 -15.18 -9.94 -27.14
CA LYS A 847 -15.93 -8.67 -26.95
C LYS A 847 -16.09 -8.28 -25.48
N ALA A 848 -16.27 -9.24 -24.58
CA ALA A 848 -16.37 -8.99 -23.14
C ALA A 848 -15.03 -8.56 -22.52
N GLN A 849 -13.91 -9.08 -23.06
CA GLN A 849 -12.55 -8.68 -22.71
C GLN A 849 -12.17 -7.31 -23.32
N ALA A 850 -12.79 -6.89 -24.43
CA ALA A 850 -12.42 -5.67 -25.15
C ALA A 850 -13.15 -4.38 -24.71
N THR A 851 -14.17 -4.44 -23.84
CA THR A 851 -14.95 -3.25 -23.46
C THR A 851 -14.80 -2.88 -21.99
N ALA A 852 -13.92 -1.91 -21.74
CA ALA A 852 -13.83 -1.18 -20.47
C ALA A 852 -14.67 0.12 -20.56
N SER A 853 -15.67 0.26 -19.69
CA SER A 853 -16.43 1.48 -19.35
C SER A 853 -17.71 1.88 -20.13
N TRP A 854 -18.60 2.52 -19.36
CA TRP A 854 -20.02 2.78 -19.55
C TRP A 854 -20.34 4.25 -19.93
N ASN A 855 -21.32 4.47 -20.83
CA ASN A 855 -22.47 5.37 -20.63
C ASN A 855 -23.45 5.33 -21.83
N ILE A 856 -24.74 5.25 -21.51
CA ILE A 856 -25.86 5.12 -22.45
C ILE A 856 -26.48 6.49 -22.70
N GLU A 857 -26.46 6.96 -23.94
CA GLU A 857 -27.58 7.73 -24.49
C GLU A 857 -28.04 7.02 -25.76
N THR A 858 -29.27 6.50 -25.77
CA THR A 858 -29.92 6.17 -27.04
C THR A 858 -31.32 6.76 -27.11
N LYS A 859 -31.51 7.64 -28.09
CA LYS A 859 -32.83 7.83 -28.69
C LYS A 859 -33.13 6.62 -29.57
N ALA A 860 -34.19 5.92 -29.20
CA ALA A 860 -35.05 5.09 -30.03
C ALA A 860 -34.36 4.10 -30.99
N ASN A 861 -34.11 2.89 -30.51
CA ASN A 861 -34.78 1.66 -30.97
C ASN A 861 -34.23 0.45 -30.18
N ASP A 862 -35.15 -0.35 -29.64
CA ASP A 862 -35.01 -1.51 -28.75
C ASP A 862 -33.59 -2.12 -28.59
N ALA A 863 -32.94 -1.81 -27.47
CA ALA A 863 -31.75 -2.50 -27.00
C ALA A 863 -32.14 -3.74 -26.17
N ILE A 864 -31.36 -4.82 -26.27
CA ILE A 864 -31.44 -5.99 -25.39
C ILE A 864 -30.20 -5.94 -24.49
N THR A 865 -30.41 -5.86 -23.18
CA THR A 865 -29.34 -5.95 -22.16
C THR A 865 -29.04 -7.42 -21.88
N LEU A 866 -27.77 -7.81 -21.98
CA LEU A 866 -27.29 -9.13 -21.53
C LEU A 866 -26.71 -8.99 -20.12
N ILE A 867 -27.17 -9.85 -19.21
CA ILE A 867 -26.68 -9.99 -17.84
C ILE A 867 -25.82 -11.25 -17.79
N VAL A 868 -24.53 -11.12 -17.49
CA VAL A 868 -23.61 -12.24 -17.26
C VAL A 868 -23.33 -12.32 -15.76
N THR A 869 -23.60 -13.47 -15.15
CA THR A 869 -23.34 -13.74 -13.72
C THR A 869 -21.91 -14.23 -13.50
N ASP A 870 -21.40 -14.14 -12.28
CA ASP A 870 -20.08 -14.70 -11.93
C ASP A 870 -19.98 -16.20 -12.18
N GLU A 871 -21.07 -16.94 -11.91
CA GLU A 871 -21.16 -18.36 -12.23
C GLU A 871 -21.03 -18.62 -13.76
N SER A 872 -21.54 -17.69 -14.58
CA SER A 872 -21.39 -17.74 -16.04
C SER A 872 -19.99 -17.34 -16.48
N MET A 873 -19.33 -16.41 -15.80
CA MET A 873 -17.94 -16.02 -16.06
C MET A 873 -16.96 -17.12 -15.67
N LYS A 874 -17.08 -17.69 -14.47
CA LYS A 874 -16.30 -18.86 -14.01
C LYS A 874 -16.46 -20.04 -14.98
N ALA A 875 -17.67 -20.29 -15.46
CA ALA A 875 -17.93 -21.34 -16.46
C ALA A 875 -17.31 -21.03 -17.84
N LEU A 876 -17.30 -19.78 -18.30
CA LEU A 876 -16.69 -19.38 -19.58
C LEU A 876 -15.15 -19.41 -19.51
N GLN A 877 -14.55 -18.98 -18.40
CA GLN A 877 -13.11 -19.00 -18.16
C GLN A 877 -12.55 -20.43 -18.08
N ALA A 878 -13.27 -21.34 -17.39
CA ALA A 878 -12.88 -22.75 -17.32
C ALA A 878 -12.91 -23.49 -18.67
N VAL A 879 -13.69 -22.99 -19.64
CA VAL A 879 -13.80 -23.55 -21.00
C VAL A 879 -12.66 -23.06 -21.91
N ASP A 880 -12.28 -21.78 -21.81
CA ASP A 880 -11.18 -21.19 -22.58
C ASP A 880 -9.83 -21.84 -22.21
N ALA A 881 -9.60 -22.09 -20.91
CA ALA A 881 -8.43 -22.80 -20.41
C ALA A 881 -8.26 -24.24 -20.97
N LYS A 882 -9.33 -24.84 -21.50
CA LYS A 882 -9.34 -26.22 -22.06
C LYS A 882 -9.41 -26.27 -23.58
N GLY A 883 -9.49 -25.12 -24.27
CA GLY A 883 -9.54 -25.04 -25.74
C GLY A 883 -10.77 -25.70 -26.38
N ALA A 884 -11.87 -25.84 -25.63
CA ALA A 884 -13.09 -26.52 -26.10
C ALA A 884 -14.06 -25.55 -26.80
N THR A 885 -14.74 -26.04 -27.84
CA THR A 885 -15.87 -25.33 -28.47
C THR A 885 -17.16 -25.77 -27.77
N VAL A 886 -17.89 -24.84 -27.14
CA VAL A 886 -19.10 -25.17 -26.35
C VAL A 886 -20.35 -24.62 -27.02
N ASP A 887 -21.38 -25.46 -27.13
CA ASP A 887 -22.74 -25.02 -27.47
C ASP A 887 -23.39 -24.39 -26.22
N VAL A 888 -23.53 -23.05 -26.22
CA VAL A 888 -24.23 -22.31 -25.17
C VAL A 888 -25.73 -22.25 -25.51
N VAL A 889 -26.56 -22.86 -24.66
CA VAL A 889 -28.02 -22.74 -24.78
C VAL A 889 -28.47 -21.46 -24.09
N ILE A 890 -29.04 -20.51 -24.84
CA ILE A 890 -29.60 -19.27 -24.31
C ILE A 890 -31.10 -19.47 -24.08
N GLN A 891 -31.54 -19.55 -22.82
CA GLN A 891 -32.95 -19.42 -22.46
C GLN A 891 -33.27 -17.97 -22.11
N ALA A 892 -34.17 -17.35 -22.86
CA ALA A 892 -34.69 -16.01 -22.59
C ALA A 892 -36.12 -16.12 -22.01
N THR A 893 -36.30 -15.68 -20.76
CA THR A 893 -37.63 -15.42 -20.19
C THR A 893 -37.83 -13.93 -20.06
N SER A 894 -38.82 -13.37 -20.78
CA SER A 894 -39.18 -11.97 -20.67
C SER A 894 -40.09 -11.74 -19.47
N ASP A 895 -39.69 -10.88 -18.54
CA ASP A 895 -40.65 -10.23 -17.66
C ASP A 895 -41.28 -9.05 -18.41
N SER A 896 -42.58 -9.16 -18.68
CA SER A 896 -43.37 -8.15 -19.40
C SER A 896 -43.45 -6.79 -18.68
N GLN A 897 -43.07 -6.70 -17.40
CA GLN A 897 -43.05 -5.45 -16.63
C GLN A 897 -41.70 -4.73 -16.66
N THR A 898 -40.57 -5.46 -16.71
CA THR A 898 -39.23 -4.87 -16.61
C THR A 898 -38.45 -4.85 -17.93
N LYS A 899 -38.93 -5.58 -18.96
CA LYS A 899 -38.19 -5.82 -20.21
C LYS A 899 -36.78 -6.40 -20.00
N GLN A 900 -36.55 -7.10 -18.89
CA GLN A 900 -35.28 -7.79 -18.64
C GLN A 900 -35.29 -9.19 -19.26
N VAL A 901 -34.14 -9.61 -19.79
CA VAL A 901 -33.88 -10.96 -20.32
C VAL A 901 -32.74 -11.57 -19.52
N THR A 902 -33.05 -12.54 -18.66
CA THR A 902 -32.03 -13.33 -17.94
C THR A 902 -31.44 -14.37 -18.89
N VAL A 903 -30.12 -14.42 -19.03
CA VAL A 903 -29.43 -15.47 -19.77
C VAL A 903 -28.94 -16.52 -18.79
N LYS A 904 -29.40 -17.75 -18.96
CA LYS A 904 -28.83 -18.91 -18.25
C LYS A 904 -27.91 -19.63 -19.23
N ALA A 905 -26.60 -19.54 -19.06
CA ALA A 905 -25.66 -20.38 -19.79
C ALA A 905 -25.68 -21.77 -19.14
N THR A 906 -25.90 -22.83 -19.93
CA THR A 906 -25.80 -24.20 -19.43
C THR A 906 -25.07 -25.02 -20.47
N VAL A 907 -24.02 -25.73 -20.04
CA VAL A 907 -23.23 -26.60 -20.91
C VAL A 907 -24.11 -27.77 -21.33
N ALA A 908 -24.56 -27.78 -22.58
CA ALA A 908 -25.53 -28.78 -23.04
C ALA A 908 -24.89 -30.12 -23.44
N LYS A 909 -23.59 -30.14 -23.77
CA LYS A 909 -22.77 -31.35 -24.02
C LYS A 909 -21.30 -31.00 -24.29
N GLU A 910 -20.39 -31.83 -23.80
CA GLU A 910 -18.98 -31.86 -24.24
C GLU A 910 -18.86 -32.65 -25.55
N ASP A 911 -18.34 -32.02 -26.62
CA ASP A 911 -17.80 -32.73 -27.79
C ASP A 911 -16.28 -32.54 -27.82
N VAL A 912 -15.55 -33.46 -27.18
CA VAL A 912 -14.08 -33.51 -27.27
C VAL A 912 -13.69 -34.05 -28.64
N LYS A 913 -13.37 -33.17 -29.59
CA LYS A 913 -12.70 -33.58 -30.84
C LYS A 913 -11.21 -33.73 -30.59
N SER A 914 -10.75 -34.96 -30.42
CA SER A 914 -9.33 -35.29 -30.45
C SER A 914 -8.77 -35.06 -31.86
N ASN A 915 -7.91 -34.06 -32.03
CA ASN A 915 -7.10 -33.94 -33.23
C ASN A 915 -5.90 -34.88 -33.13
N ALA A 916 -6.15 -36.16 -33.41
CA ALA A 916 -5.10 -37.09 -33.83
C ALA A 916 -5.09 -37.16 -35.36
N SER A 917 -4.05 -36.62 -36.00
CA SER A 917 -3.68 -37.04 -37.36
C SER A 917 -2.17 -37.07 -37.53
N THR A 918 -1.66 -38.30 -37.61
CA THR A 918 -0.38 -38.70 -38.17
C THR A 918 -0.34 -38.45 -39.69
N GLY A 919 0.82 -38.12 -40.27
CA GLY A 919 1.02 -38.23 -41.73
C GLY A 919 2.06 -37.32 -42.39
N THR A 920 3.31 -37.76 -42.35
CA THR A 920 4.43 -37.60 -43.31
C THR A 920 4.26 -36.83 -44.66
N ASN A 921 5.28 -35.98 -44.93
CA ASN A 921 6.00 -35.69 -46.20
C ASN A 921 5.25 -35.51 -47.54
N THR A 922 5.47 -34.37 -48.22
CA THR A 922 6.36 -34.26 -49.42
C THR A 922 6.37 -32.87 -50.08
N ASN A 923 7.54 -32.52 -50.61
CA ASN A 923 7.96 -31.42 -51.50
C ASN A 923 6.92 -30.73 -52.41
N GLY A 924 7.12 -29.41 -52.59
CA GLY A 924 6.63 -28.64 -53.74
C GLY A 924 7.12 -27.19 -53.74
N THR A 925 8.14 -26.91 -54.56
CA THR A 925 8.80 -25.63 -54.84
C THR A 925 7.97 -24.70 -55.75
N VAL A 926 8.48 -23.44 -55.93
CA VAL A 926 8.23 -22.43 -56.99
C VAL A 926 7.18 -21.35 -56.59
N ASP A 927 7.36 -20.03 -56.77
CA ASP A 927 8.44 -19.14 -57.22
C ASP A 927 7.99 -17.67 -56.97
N THR A 928 9.00 -16.82 -56.89
CA THR A 928 9.03 -15.36 -56.79
C THR A 928 8.43 -14.63 -58.01
N SER A 929 7.77 -13.48 -57.81
CA SER A 929 8.04 -12.22 -58.54
C SER A 929 7.04 -11.07 -58.25
N ASP A 930 7.64 -9.88 -58.17
CA ASP A 930 7.13 -8.52 -58.43
C ASP A 930 6.37 -7.67 -57.38
N ARG A 931 7.20 -6.87 -56.67
CA ARG A 931 7.27 -5.38 -56.67
C ARG A 931 5.96 -4.58 -56.64
N THR A 932 5.79 -3.73 -55.61
CA THR A 932 6.18 -2.29 -55.62
C THR A 932 5.80 -1.58 -54.31
N ASN A 933 6.64 -0.61 -53.93
CA ASN A 933 6.53 0.33 -52.80
C ASN A 933 5.17 1.05 -52.69
N GLN A 934 4.64 1.18 -51.47
CA GLN A 934 4.28 2.46 -50.83
C GLN A 934 3.78 2.25 -49.39
N GLY A 935 4.33 3.03 -48.45
CA GLY A 935 3.62 3.44 -47.22
C GLY A 935 3.95 2.68 -45.93
N MET A 936 4.85 3.25 -45.12
CA MET A 936 4.78 3.16 -43.67
C MET A 936 3.41 3.64 -43.18
N LEU A 937 2.72 2.86 -42.37
CA LEU A 937 2.02 3.37 -41.19
C LEU A 937 1.77 2.24 -40.17
N VAL A 938 2.20 2.53 -38.95
CA VAL A 938 1.98 1.88 -37.65
C VAL A 938 0.67 1.09 -37.56
N ALA A 939 0.77 -0.18 -37.21
CA ALA A 939 -0.35 -1.03 -36.78
C ALA A 939 0.08 -1.89 -35.61
N LEU A 940 0.24 -1.28 -34.44
CA LEU A 940 0.28 -1.92 -33.12
C LEU A 940 -0.37 -0.98 -32.12
N CYS A 941 -1.16 -1.56 -31.21
CA CYS A 941 -1.88 -0.92 -30.09
C CYS A 941 -3.11 -0.09 -30.48
N GLY A 942 -4.29 -0.70 -30.36
CA GLY A 942 -5.57 -0.04 -30.63
C GLY A 942 -6.73 -0.66 -29.85
N GLY A 943 -6.72 -0.50 -28.53
CA GLY A 943 -7.86 -0.80 -27.64
C GLY A 943 -8.10 0.31 -26.60
N ALA A 944 -7.03 0.78 -25.95
CA ALA A 944 -7.12 1.82 -24.90
C ALA A 944 -7.20 3.27 -25.44
N MET A 945 -6.90 3.50 -26.72
CA MET A 945 -6.61 4.85 -27.24
C MET A 945 -7.85 5.73 -27.50
N LEU A 946 -9.09 5.21 -27.50
CA LEU A 946 -10.28 5.99 -27.89
C LEU A 946 -11.11 6.55 -26.72
N ILE A 947 -10.92 6.04 -25.49
CA ILE A 947 -11.82 6.32 -24.36
C ILE A 947 -11.37 7.56 -23.56
N VAL A 948 -10.06 7.81 -23.46
CA VAL A 948 -9.51 8.93 -22.67
C VAL A 948 -9.48 10.25 -23.46
N LEU A 949 -9.26 10.20 -24.78
CA LEU A 949 -9.24 11.40 -25.65
C LEU A 949 -10.56 12.18 -25.66
N ARG A 950 -11.70 11.53 -25.37
CA ARG A 950 -13.03 12.16 -25.40
C ARG A 950 -13.38 12.93 -24.11
N LYS A 951 -12.87 12.50 -22.95
CA LYS A 951 -13.02 13.23 -21.66
C LYS A 951 -11.99 14.36 -21.52
N MET A 952 -10.79 14.23 -22.09
CA MET A 952 -9.83 15.34 -22.17
C MET A 952 -10.32 16.50 -23.06
N TYR A 953 -11.05 16.21 -24.14
CA TYR A 953 -11.66 17.25 -24.98
C TYR A 953 -12.76 18.04 -24.27
N GLN A 954 -13.44 17.46 -23.27
CA GLN A 954 -14.41 18.19 -22.44
C GLN A 954 -13.75 19.08 -21.38
N ARG A 955 -12.55 18.74 -20.88
CA ARG A 955 -11.79 19.64 -19.97
C ARG A 955 -11.20 20.87 -20.68
N LYS A 956 -10.81 20.78 -21.96
CA LYS A 956 -10.40 21.97 -22.75
C LYS A 956 -11.57 22.87 -23.17
N ALA A 957 -12.80 22.35 -23.21
CA ALA A 957 -13.98 23.13 -23.57
C ALA A 957 -14.59 23.93 -22.39
N ASN A 958 -14.22 23.63 -21.14
CA ASN A 958 -14.71 24.33 -19.94
C ASN A 958 -13.69 25.31 -19.32
N LYS A 959 -12.54 25.53 -19.98
CA LYS A 959 -11.54 26.58 -19.66
C LYS A 959 -11.30 27.53 -20.85
N ALA A 960 -12.31 27.72 -21.72
CA ALA A 960 -12.31 28.72 -22.79
C ALA A 960 -13.47 29.71 -22.61
#